data_AF-A0A812VP08-F1
#
_entry.id   AF-A0A812VP08-F1
#
_cell.length_a   1.000
_cell.length_b   1.000
_cell.length_c   1.000
_cell.angle_alpha   90.00
_cell.angle_beta   90.00
_cell.angle_gamma   90.00
#
_symmetry.space_group_name_H-M   'P 1'
#
loop_
_entity.id
_entity.type
_entity.pdbx_description
1 polymer ?
#
loop_
_entity_poly.entity_id
_entity_poly.type
_entity_poly.pdbx_seq_one_letter_code
_entity_poly.pdbx_strand_id
1 'polypeptide(L)'
;MAGHVLRCVIAAALTSQLQAICPETCKTGSGQDFPCRYYKNGDCTVDFVNNPSRNASQDINIAVISPYSGIIGDMMTMAEPLLALAAQEIEDSGWLPGYRVNLHLTDSGCDEAIGTEATIEALMNGPPKHAILGDSCSQACAAVADAARLFKVLMVSPGCDSPSLSDRTRYPYLTRMTPSDRFKVTAVYEVMKMFSFHRVGVMDGPPYTAGAKDFFLELIQRDLDAGTYGWTVLLDRTVGSPADAISVADEVLARDSRINLMVLPEYMGMWVLCQFFLRDMLPPDYVWFVAAFGNWVNGVTAVVAETAECPCTATQLARVAGGLMISGRSPIQSTSDLHGLSGTRLSEISNYYNTACQQFANGQGACDYVWTGYFYDGLWHLVSLLHTYLIEQNHSAAELGTASSRSALYELSLKQDYVGLTGRVRQFNTIEPTTVPPSYGDRDGVQLIRQITGGTGNEFSELAYRTGDGVWWLRDLQWSPFDNNKVVPCSTGVCSLGDAFVPTDRINQCPAGSVFSVQLGCVDCGVGRYATAGMTECEPCDVGTFANQTGRAGCHPCTAGSFNNVLGAEGCELCGQGFFANDTEATDCAKCPIGQYGPQKGLAECRECPPGRTTGFSGAVDQEACQCQGELYQGRCITCAFNTRYAAGQCLPCSEGLRCDGSSTAEVDPGYYTDPSAPFDVYKCLPQEFCTGGSPGACAGGREGIPCTQCPEGQAWAAGACEDCTPLSLAGWLTAGLAGMLTIPALYYMMNMKQTAKATTMLATSCALAMTISMLQNVGIVGYISFSWPSELQWMFDLMSLFTLDLQAVGFDCVSSSPVAGYHMTAAMLPCALLWLIVCSLLSKVLPMQWQFESAKVVSTLGQFVQVSFTIYSKVALSPMMCYTHPNGKSGMLEHNGIFCFESAEHTPMFLAGLGLLCGMVGFYALAIWATIVAPSKASGGNIWFLTATKFLLFRFRSDYWWFGTFMLPRGLMLSLSIVAAGDSPYVQMLLIVSVMLCYMIVQLMTWPWKLPALNAFDATISAALIMMMAILGAFAPDLSTGIQSRLTTAVLGIVLFLNGIVFLMLCVTVSSLVRGLA
;
A
#
# COMPACT_ATOMS: atom_id res chain seq x y z
N MET A 1 44.65 -24.82 -25.04
CA MET A 1 45.06 -25.50 -23.80
C MET A 1 44.45 -24.68 -22.67
N ALA A 2 43.25 -25.03 -22.20
CA ALA A 2 43.00 -25.97 -21.09
C ALA A 2 43.77 -25.54 -19.83
N GLY A 3 43.18 -25.29 -18.66
CA GLY A 3 41.83 -25.50 -18.14
C GLY A 3 41.86 -25.18 -16.63
N HIS A 4 40.69 -25.26 -15.98
CA HIS A 4 40.49 -25.18 -14.53
C HIS A 4 40.63 -23.77 -13.93
N VAL A 5 39.52 -23.12 -13.55
CA VAL A 5 38.81 -23.32 -12.27
C VAL A 5 37.44 -22.67 -12.41
N LEU A 6 36.56 -23.41 -13.08
CA LEU A 6 35.11 -23.43 -12.89
C LEU A 6 34.86 -24.53 -11.84
N ARG A 7 35.22 -24.28 -10.57
CA ARG A 7 35.01 -25.22 -9.45
C ARG A 7 35.01 -24.42 -8.13
N CYS A 8 33.82 -23.99 -7.70
CA CYS A 8 33.39 -23.87 -6.29
C CYS A 8 31.99 -23.21 -6.17
N VAL A 9 31.04 -23.64 -7.01
CA VAL A 9 29.60 -23.67 -6.66
C VAL A 9 29.04 -25.11 -6.84
N ILE A 10 29.92 -26.10 -6.99
CA ILE A 10 29.60 -27.53 -6.87
C ILE A 10 30.37 -28.05 -5.66
N ALA A 11 29.73 -28.08 -4.49
CA ALA A 11 30.02 -28.97 -3.35
C ALA A 11 29.32 -28.48 -2.06
N ALA A 12 27.98 -28.49 -2.03
CA ALA A 12 27.22 -28.56 -0.77
C ALA A 12 25.78 -29.08 -1.00
N ALA A 13 25.64 -30.19 -1.73
CA ALA A 13 24.52 -31.13 -1.65
C ALA A 13 24.81 -32.34 -2.57
N LEU A 14 25.88 -33.08 -2.30
CA LEU A 14 26.06 -34.42 -2.85
C LEU A 14 25.91 -35.39 -1.69
N THR A 15 24.68 -35.85 -1.48
CA THR A 15 24.26 -37.22 -1.15
C THR A 15 22.83 -37.18 -0.58
N SER A 16 21.84 -36.97 -1.44
CA SER A 16 20.56 -37.67 -1.36
C SER A 16 20.28 -38.24 -2.75
N GLN A 17 19.84 -39.48 -2.76
CA GLN A 17 19.75 -40.34 -3.93
C GLN A 17 18.76 -39.81 -4.96
N LEU A 18 19.17 -39.90 -6.24
CA LEU A 18 18.41 -40.31 -7.43
C LEU A 18 16.93 -39.87 -7.57
N GLN A 19 16.67 -39.32 -8.77
CA GLN A 19 15.38 -39.17 -9.47
C GLN A 19 14.51 -37.96 -9.14
N ALA A 20 14.57 -36.95 -10.01
CA ALA A 20 13.37 -36.30 -10.55
C ALA A 20 13.73 -35.66 -11.90
N ILE A 21 13.59 -36.40 -13.00
CA ILE A 21 13.42 -35.78 -14.33
C ILE A 21 11.97 -35.98 -14.79
N CYS A 22 11.32 -37.07 -14.35
CA CYS A 22 9.88 -37.25 -14.31
C CYS A 22 9.50 -38.11 -13.09
N PRO A 23 8.27 -38.01 -12.56
CA PRO A 23 7.81 -38.91 -11.53
C PRO A 23 7.55 -40.32 -12.10
N GLU A 24 8.06 -41.38 -11.45
CA GLU A 24 7.72 -42.77 -11.86
C GLU A 24 6.22 -43.09 -11.69
N THR A 25 5.55 -42.30 -10.84
CA THR A 25 4.14 -42.44 -10.48
C THR A 25 3.42 -41.09 -10.50
N CYS A 26 2.30 -41.01 -11.20
CA CYS A 26 1.37 -39.90 -11.24
C CYS A 26 0.22 -40.11 -10.24
N LYS A 27 -0.50 -39.05 -9.88
CA LYS A 27 -1.62 -39.12 -8.93
C LYS A 27 -2.97 -39.02 -9.62
N THR A 28 -3.94 -39.82 -9.20
CA THR A 28 -5.35 -39.64 -9.59
C THR A 28 -5.91 -38.38 -8.94
N GLY A 29 -7.06 -37.89 -9.43
CA GLY A 29 -7.82 -36.84 -8.75
C GLY A 29 -8.26 -37.22 -7.31
N SER A 30 -8.17 -38.50 -6.93
CA SER A 30 -8.38 -38.99 -5.56
C SER A 30 -7.08 -39.18 -4.74
N GLY A 31 -5.93 -38.81 -5.30
CA GLY A 31 -4.62 -38.87 -4.64
C GLY A 31 -3.95 -40.24 -4.65
N GLN A 32 -4.43 -41.21 -5.43
CA GLN A 32 -3.81 -42.54 -5.57
C GLN A 32 -2.72 -42.53 -6.64
N ASP A 33 -1.59 -43.19 -6.35
CA ASP A 33 -0.47 -43.29 -7.28
C ASP A 33 -0.72 -44.33 -8.40
N PHE A 34 -0.39 -43.99 -9.65
CA PHE A 34 -0.44 -44.85 -10.83
C PHE A 34 0.74 -44.58 -11.77
N PRO A 35 1.17 -45.53 -12.63
CA PRO A 35 2.28 -45.30 -13.56
C PRO A 35 1.90 -44.30 -14.67
N CYS A 36 2.68 -43.23 -14.88
CA CYS A 36 2.37 -42.25 -15.94
C CYS A 36 2.53 -42.84 -17.34
N ARG A 37 1.89 -42.20 -18.33
CA ARG A 37 1.82 -42.66 -19.71
C ARG A 37 3.13 -42.32 -20.42
N TYR A 38 3.79 -43.34 -20.99
CA TYR A 38 4.98 -43.20 -21.85
C TYR A 38 6.28 -42.83 -21.11
N TYR A 39 6.79 -43.80 -20.36
CA TYR A 39 8.19 -43.86 -19.94
C TYR A 39 8.92 -44.92 -20.76
N LYS A 40 9.90 -44.51 -21.57
CA LYS A 40 10.78 -45.45 -22.25
C LYS A 40 12.14 -45.45 -21.58
N ASN A 41 12.50 -46.58 -20.97
CA ASN A 41 13.83 -46.84 -20.41
C ASN A 41 14.37 -45.77 -19.42
N GLY A 42 13.49 -44.98 -18.78
CA GLY A 42 13.87 -43.92 -17.84
C GLY A 42 14.07 -42.53 -18.45
N ASP A 43 13.85 -42.33 -19.76
CA ASP A 43 13.90 -41.02 -20.41
C ASP A 43 12.51 -40.39 -20.57
N CYS A 44 12.43 -39.10 -20.25
CA CYS A 44 11.22 -38.26 -20.19
C CYS A 44 10.81 -37.69 -21.54
N THR A 45 10.50 -38.52 -22.53
CA THR A 45 10.17 -38.06 -23.89
C THR A 45 8.89 -38.65 -24.42
N VAL A 46 8.10 -37.87 -25.17
CA VAL A 46 6.89 -38.36 -25.84
C VAL A 46 7.27 -39.32 -26.97
N ASP A 47 6.75 -40.55 -26.92
CA ASP A 47 7.00 -41.58 -27.92
C ASP A 47 6.07 -41.44 -29.14
N PHE A 48 6.64 -41.53 -30.35
CA PHE A 48 5.91 -41.64 -31.62
C PHE A 48 6.72 -42.49 -32.61
N VAL A 49 6.06 -42.98 -33.66
CA VAL A 49 6.67 -43.84 -34.69
C VAL A 49 7.37 -42.96 -35.73
N ASN A 50 8.69 -43.11 -35.82
CA ASN A 50 9.52 -42.41 -36.81
C ASN A 50 9.05 -42.73 -38.25
N ASN A 51 8.85 -41.70 -39.04
CA ASN A 51 8.51 -41.82 -40.45
C ASN A 51 9.80 -41.84 -41.30
N PRO A 52 10.23 -43.00 -41.85
CA PRO A 52 11.47 -43.10 -42.60
C PRO A 52 11.46 -42.27 -43.89
N SER A 53 10.29 -41.88 -44.40
CA SER A 53 10.17 -41.03 -45.58
C SER A 53 10.53 -39.56 -45.33
N ARG A 54 10.62 -39.13 -44.06
CA ARG A 54 10.94 -37.74 -43.66
C ARG A 54 12.42 -37.37 -43.87
N ASN A 55 13.30 -38.38 -43.96
CA ASN A 55 14.76 -38.23 -44.08
C ASN A 55 15.35 -37.18 -43.11
N ALA A 56 14.87 -37.19 -41.86
CA ALA A 56 15.25 -36.21 -40.85
C ALA A 56 16.73 -36.35 -40.46
N SER A 57 17.49 -35.27 -40.61
CA SER A 57 18.94 -35.22 -40.34
C SER A 57 19.30 -34.41 -39.10
N GLN A 58 18.36 -33.60 -38.57
CA GLN A 58 18.54 -32.75 -37.39
C GLN A 58 17.34 -32.82 -36.44
N ASP A 59 17.59 -32.72 -35.14
CA ASP A 59 16.57 -32.77 -34.09
C ASP A 59 16.25 -31.37 -33.54
N ILE A 60 14.95 -31.04 -33.46
CA ILE A 60 14.40 -29.87 -32.79
C ILE A 60 13.79 -30.31 -31.47
N ASN A 61 14.46 -30.00 -30.37
CA ASN A 61 13.98 -30.33 -29.03
C ASN A 61 13.09 -29.22 -28.46
N ILE A 62 11.92 -29.59 -27.94
CA ILE A 62 10.99 -28.70 -27.22
C ILE A 62 10.88 -29.20 -25.78
N ALA A 63 11.06 -28.31 -24.81
CA ALA A 63 10.79 -28.61 -23.41
C ALA A 63 9.28 -28.46 -23.14
N VAL A 64 8.65 -29.49 -22.59
CA VAL A 64 7.26 -29.49 -22.19
C VAL A 64 7.21 -29.47 -20.68
N ILE A 65 6.90 -28.30 -20.11
CA ILE A 65 6.96 -28.06 -18.66
C ILE A 65 5.52 -27.92 -18.17
N SER A 66 5.02 -28.82 -17.33
CA SER A 66 3.64 -28.75 -16.83
C SER A 66 3.49 -29.60 -15.56
N PRO A 67 2.47 -29.36 -14.71
CA PRO A 67 2.33 -30.07 -13.46
C PRO A 67 1.97 -31.56 -13.66
N TYR A 68 2.83 -32.44 -13.15
CA TYR A 68 2.55 -33.85 -12.83
C TYR A 68 2.29 -34.06 -11.34
N SER A 69 2.67 -33.09 -10.51
CA SER A 69 2.42 -33.04 -9.07
C SER A 69 1.83 -31.70 -8.64
N GLY A 70 1.46 -31.57 -7.36
CA GLY A 70 0.81 -30.37 -6.82
C GLY A 70 -0.73 -30.38 -6.95
N ILE A 71 -1.34 -29.19 -6.84
CA ILE A 71 -2.80 -29.00 -6.75
C ILE A 71 -3.54 -29.47 -8.02
N ILE A 72 -2.88 -29.41 -9.18
CA ILE A 72 -3.40 -29.83 -10.49
C ILE A 72 -2.47 -30.86 -11.17
N GLY A 73 -1.89 -31.76 -10.38
CA GLY A 73 -0.86 -32.71 -10.85
C GLY A 73 -1.34 -33.75 -11.87
N ASP A 74 -2.64 -33.93 -12.07
CA ASP A 74 -3.18 -34.80 -13.12
C ASP A 74 -3.20 -34.13 -14.50
N MET A 75 -2.99 -32.81 -14.56
CA MET A 75 -3.17 -32.01 -15.78
C MET A 75 -2.30 -32.48 -16.95
N MET A 76 -1.01 -32.69 -16.73
CA MET A 76 -0.12 -33.15 -17.80
C MET A 76 -0.49 -34.57 -18.26
N THR A 77 -0.85 -35.44 -17.32
CA THR A 77 -1.29 -36.81 -17.62
C THR A 77 -2.54 -36.83 -18.51
N MET A 78 -3.47 -35.90 -18.30
CA MET A 78 -4.68 -35.76 -19.12
C MET A 78 -4.38 -35.24 -20.53
N ALA A 79 -3.32 -34.43 -20.70
CA ALA A 79 -2.95 -33.80 -21.97
C ALA A 79 -2.07 -34.68 -22.87
N GLU A 80 -1.31 -35.61 -22.29
CA GLU A 80 -0.39 -36.51 -23.01
C GLU A 80 -0.99 -37.22 -24.24
N PRO A 81 -2.22 -37.77 -24.22
CA PRO A 81 -2.75 -38.49 -25.38
C PRO A 81 -2.89 -37.60 -26.62
N LEU A 82 -3.30 -36.36 -26.42
CA LEU A 82 -3.40 -35.37 -27.49
C LEU A 82 -2.03 -34.86 -27.91
N LEU A 83 -1.09 -34.70 -26.98
CA LEU A 83 0.28 -34.32 -27.30
C LEU A 83 0.99 -35.39 -28.13
N ALA A 84 0.80 -36.67 -27.79
CA ALA A 84 1.31 -37.81 -28.55
C ALA A 84 0.66 -37.93 -29.93
N LEU A 85 -0.66 -37.73 -30.03
CA LEU A 85 -1.35 -37.67 -31.32
C LEU A 85 -0.79 -36.55 -32.20
N ALA A 86 -0.67 -35.33 -31.66
CA ALA A 86 -0.11 -34.20 -32.40
C ALA A 86 1.33 -34.49 -32.85
N ALA A 87 2.18 -35.03 -31.98
CA ALA A 87 3.55 -35.41 -32.33
C ALA A 87 3.59 -36.44 -33.47
N GLN A 88 2.73 -37.47 -33.42
CA GLN A 88 2.63 -38.47 -34.49
C GLN A 88 2.16 -37.84 -35.80
N GLU A 89 1.10 -37.02 -35.79
CA GLU A 89 0.61 -36.35 -36.99
C GLU A 89 1.67 -35.40 -37.59
N ILE A 90 2.44 -34.69 -36.74
CA ILE A 90 3.55 -33.84 -37.19
C ILE A 90 4.66 -34.68 -37.85
N GLU A 91 4.96 -35.87 -37.33
CA GLU A 91 5.92 -36.83 -37.91
C GLU A 91 5.46 -37.42 -39.24
N ASP A 92 4.16 -37.70 -39.36
CA ASP A 92 3.55 -38.23 -40.58
C ASP A 92 3.32 -37.12 -41.63
N SER A 93 3.40 -35.85 -41.22
CA SER A 93 3.18 -34.69 -42.09
C SER A 93 4.42 -34.22 -42.87
N GLY A 94 4.19 -33.32 -43.83
CA GLY A 94 5.24 -32.62 -44.58
C GLY A 94 5.72 -31.30 -43.96
N TRP A 95 5.30 -30.92 -42.74
CA TRP A 95 5.53 -29.57 -42.18
C TRP A 95 6.99 -29.27 -41.79
N LEU A 96 7.86 -30.24 -41.55
CA LEU A 96 9.28 -29.95 -41.28
C LEU A 96 10.16 -30.98 -42.00
N PRO A 97 10.38 -30.81 -43.32
CA PRO A 97 11.23 -31.72 -44.07
C PRO A 97 12.67 -31.62 -43.55
N GLY A 98 13.32 -32.76 -43.31
CA GLY A 98 14.71 -32.82 -42.83
C GLY A 98 14.92 -32.60 -41.33
N TYR A 99 13.87 -32.27 -40.57
CA TYR A 99 13.92 -32.09 -39.11
C TYR A 99 12.99 -33.06 -38.37
N ARG A 100 13.39 -33.50 -37.18
CA ARG A 100 12.56 -34.29 -36.25
C ARG A 100 12.24 -33.47 -35.01
N VAL A 101 11.01 -33.51 -34.52
CA VAL A 101 10.59 -32.78 -33.30
C VAL A 101 10.59 -33.74 -32.12
N ASN A 102 11.40 -33.47 -31.10
CA ASN A 102 11.47 -34.27 -29.87
C ASN A 102 10.91 -33.47 -28.69
N LEU A 103 10.00 -34.06 -27.93
CA LEU A 103 9.35 -33.43 -26.77
C LEU A 103 9.95 -33.99 -25.49
N HIS A 104 10.47 -33.11 -24.62
CA HIS A 104 11.10 -33.45 -23.35
C HIS A 104 10.21 -32.99 -22.21
N LEU A 105 9.65 -33.93 -21.46
CA LEU A 105 8.66 -33.68 -20.40
C LEU A 105 9.36 -33.31 -19.08
N THR A 106 8.80 -32.37 -18.32
CA THR A 106 9.34 -31.97 -17.01
C THR A 106 8.21 -31.51 -16.09
N ASP A 107 8.26 -31.94 -14.82
CA ASP A 107 7.28 -31.56 -13.79
C ASP A 107 7.58 -30.17 -13.22
N SER A 108 6.56 -29.33 -13.12
CA SER A 108 6.65 -28.02 -12.47
C SER A 108 5.99 -27.96 -11.10
N GLY A 109 5.23 -28.99 -10.69
CA GLY A 109 4.52 -29.03 -9.41
C GLY A 109 3.44 -27.97 -9.21
N CYS A 110 3.13 -27.16 -10.24
CA CYS A 110 2.34 -25.91 -10.10
C CYS A 110 2.89 -25.00 -8.98
N ASP A 111 4.22 -24.97 -8.82
CA ASP A 111 4.94 -24.20 -7.80
C ASP A 111 6.03 -23.32 -8.43
N GLU A 112 6.24 -22.13 -7.87
CA GLU A 112 7.19 -21.16 -8.42
C GLU A 112 8.65 -21.65 -8.34
N ALA A 113 9.04 -22.28 -7.23
CA ALA A 113 10.41 -22.74 -7.03
C ALA A 113 10.69 -23.97 -7.88
N ILE A 114 9.80 -24.96 -7.85
CA ILE A 114 9.92 -26.19 -8.64
C ILE A 114 9.91 -25.86 -10.13
N GLY A 115 8.99 -25.01 -10.61
CA GLY A 115 8.93 -24.59 -12.00
C GLY A 115 10.19 -23.85 -12.48
N THR A 116 10.77 -22.99 -11.62
CA THR A 116 12.04 -22.30 -11.94
C THR A 116 13.19 -23.29 -12.08
N GLU A 117 13.34 -24.20 -11.11
CA GLU A 117 14.38 -25.22 -11.09
C GLU A 117 14.25 -26.14 -12.31
N ALA A 118 13.06 -26.69 -12.54
CA ALA A 118 12.71 -27.50 -13.70
C ALA A 118 13.07 -26.83 -15.04
N THR A 119 12.78 -25.52 -15.18
CA THR A 119 13.11 -24.77 -16.39
C THR A 119 14.61 -24.62 -16.59
N ILE A 120 15.33 -24.24 -15.53
CA ILE A 120 16.79 -24.07 -15.59
C ILE A 120 17.45 -25.40 -15.94
N GLU A 121 17.06 -26.49 -15.27
CA GLU A 121 17.58 -27.83 -15.53
C GLU A 121 17.26 -28.31 -16.94
N ALA A 122 16.01 -28.18 -17.40
CA ALA A 122 15.59 -28.61 -18.74
C ALA A 122 16.35 -27.87 -19.85
N LEU A 123 16.66 -26.58 -19.65
CA LEU A 123 17.39 -25.76 -20.62
C LEU A 123 18.91 -25.92 -20.54
N MET A 124 19.46 -26.25 -19.38
CA MET A 124 20.91 -26.47 -19.19
C MET A 124 21.35 -27.90 -19.54
N ASN A 125 20.48 -28.89 -19.32
CA ASN A 125 20.76 -30.28 -19.61
C ASN A 125 20.57 -30.58 -21.10
N GLY A 126 21.53 -31.28 -21.70
CA GLY A 126 21.46 -31.65 -23.11
C GLY A 126 20.25 -32.54 -23.44
N PRO A 127 19.79 -32.58 -24.71
CA PRO A 127 20.16 -31.74 -25.84
C PRO A 127 19.57 -30.30 -25.72
N PRO A 128 20.12 -29.29 -26.44
CA PRO A 128 19.63 -27.91 -26.37
C PRO A 128 18.15 -27.83 -26.75
N LYS A 129 17.37 -27.13 -25.92
CA LYS A 129 15.94 -26.94 -26.11
C LYS A 129 15.68 -25.64 -26.88
N HIS A 130 14.87 -25.73 -27.92
CA HIS A 130 14.62 -24.62 -28.84
C HIS A 130 13.32 -23.88 -28.57
N ALA A 131 12.39 -24.43 -27.81
CA ALA A 131 11.17 -23.77 -27.39
C ALA A 131 10.66 -24.40 -26.10
N ILE A 132 9.77 -23.70 -25.40
CA ILE A 132 9.03 -24.24 -24.26
C ILE A 132 7.55 -24.29 -24.62
N LEU A 133 6.94 -25.44 -24.42
CA LEU A 133 5.49 -25.62 -24.38
C LEU A 133 5.09 -25.81 -22.91
N GLY A 134 4.37 -24.86 -22.32
CA GLY A 134 4.13 -24.83 -20.88
C GLY A 134 4.64 -23.56 -20.22
N ASP A 135 4.43 -23.30 -18.95
CA ASP A 135 3.61 -24.03 -17.97
C ASP A 135 2.11 -23.86 -18.23
N SER A 136 1.28 -24.55 -17.47
CA SER A 136 -0.18 -24.49 -17.48
C SER A 136 -0.77 -23.84 -16.23
N CYS A 137 -0.02 -23.83 -15.13
CA CYS A 137 -0.40 -23.24 -13.85
C CYS A 137 0.01 -21.76 -13.80
N SER A 138 -0.93 -20.83 -13.68
CA SER A 138 -0.65 -19.39 -13.74
C SER A 138 0.47 -18.90 -12.80
N GLN A 139 0.63 -19.49 -11.60
CA GLN A 139 1.72 -19.18 -10.67
C GLN A 139 3.08 -19.66 -11.19
N ALA A 140 3.20 -20.95 -11.52
CA ALA A 140 4.41 -21.52 -12.08
C ALA A 140 4.78 -20.90 -13.45
N CYS A 141 3.79 -20.54 -14.26
CA CYS A 141 3.98 -19.85 -15.54
C CYS A 141 4.77 -18.55 -15.41
N ALA A 142 4.49 -17.73 -14.39
CA ALA A 142 5.21 -16.50 -14.16
C ALA A 142 6.70 -16.78 -13.92
N ALA A 143 6.99 -17.81 -13.12
CA ALA A 143 8.33 -18.24 -12.78
C ALA A 143 9.08 -18.86 -13.98
N VAL A 144 8.42 -19.77 -14.72
CA VAL A 144 8.95 -20.39 -15.95
C VAL A 144 9.22 -19.32 -17.02
N ALA A 145 8.34 -18.33 -17.18
CA ALA A 145 8.53 -17.25 -18.14
C ALA A 145 9.69 -16.32 -17.75
N ASP A 146 9.84 -15.99 -16.46
CA ASP A 146 10.98 -15.22 -15.94
C ASP A 146 12.31 -15.98 -16.16
N ALA A 147 12.33 -17.29 -15.95
CA ALA A 147 13.49 -18.14 -16.26
C ALA A 147 13.75 -18.21 -17.77
N ALA A 148 12.72 -18.46 -18.59
CA ALA A 148 12.82 -18.54 -20.05
C ALA A 148 13.36 -17.23 -20.66
N ARG A 149 13.06 -16.08 -20.06
CA ARG A 149 13.62 -14.77 -20.44
C ARG A 149 15.15 -14.72 -20.33
N LEU A 150 15.74 -15.35 -19.31
CA LEU A 150 17.20 -15.39 -19.12
C LEU A 150 17.88 -16.16 -20.25
N PHE A 151 17.27 -17.27 -20.68
CA PHE A 151 17.74 -18.10 -21.79
C PHE A 151 17.27 -17.62 -23.17
N LYS A 152 16.42 -16.59 -23.20
CA LYS A 152 15.79 -16.06 -24.42
C LYS A 152 15.15 -17.19 -25.21
N VAL A 153 14.23 -17.93 -24.59
CA VAL A 153 13.49 -19.02 -25.24
C VAL A 153 12.04 -18.59 -25.40
N LEU A 154 11.45 -18.87 -26.58
CA LEU A 154 10.03 -18.64 -26.81
C LEU A 154 9.25 -19.66 -25.98
N MET A 155 8.31 -19.16 -25.20
CA MET A 155 7.39 -19.93 -24.38
C MET A 155 5.99 -19.79 -24.95
N VAL A 156 5.37 -20.92 -25.30
CA VAL A 156 3.95 -21.02 -25.65
C VAL A 156 3.27 -21.76 -24.52
N SER A 157 2.47 -21.06 -23.72
CA SER A 157 1.70 -21.72 -22.68
C SER A 157 0.37 -22.29 -23.22
N PRO A 158 0.02 -23.54 -22.90
CA PRO A 158 -1.31 -24.07 -23.16
C PRO A 158 -2.36 -23.60 -22.13
N GLY A 159 -1.97 -23.18 -20.92
CA GLY A 159 -2.89 -23.09 -19.78
C GLY A 159 -2.90 -21.80 -18.93
N CYS A 160 -1.88 -20.93 -19.00
CA CYS A 160 -1.84 -19.75 -18.12
C CYS A 160 -2.84 -18.68 -18.55
N ASP A 161 -3.84 -18.43 -17.72
CA ASP A 161 -4.93 -17.47 -17.98
C ASP A 161 -4.77 -16.14 -17.25
N SER A 162 -3.91 -16.07 -16.23
CA SER A 162 -3.77 -14.87 -15.40
C SER A 162 -3.55 -13.60 -16.23
N PRO A 163 -4.26 -12.49 -15.93
CA PRO A 163 -4.08 -11.21 -16.61
C PRO A 163 -2.68 -10.61 -16.45
N SER A 164 -1.97 -10.92 -15.36
CA SER A 164 -0.63 -10.38 -15.08
C SER A 164 0.43 -10.84 -16.09
N LEU A 165 0.20 -11.97 -16.75
CA LEU A 165 1.11 -12.54 -17.76
C LEU A 165 1.04 -11.84 -19.12
N SER A 166 0.15 -10.87 -19.29
CA SER A 166 0.07 -10.04 -20.51
C SER A 166 1.15 -8.95 -20.56
N ASP A 167 1.87 -8.69 -19.46
CA ASP A 167 2.94 -7.66 -19.44
C ASP A 167 4.16 -8.11 -20.26
N ARG A 168 4.29 -7.57 -21.48
CA ARG A 168 5.40 -7.86 -22.38
C ARG A 168 6.70 -7.15 -22.03
N THR A 169 6.69 -6.18 -21.11
CA THR A 169 7.93 -5.61 -20.56
C THR A 169 8.62 -6.61 -19.62
N ARG A 170 7.83 -7.38 -18.88
CA ARG A 170 8.31 -8.46 -18.02
C ARG A 170 8.50 -9.76 -18.80
N TYR A 171 7.53 -10.15 -19.63
CA TYR A 171 7.47 -11.43 -20.35
C TYR A 171 7.53 -11.26 -21.88
N PRO A 172 8.67 -10.84 -22.46
CA PRO A 172 8.78 -10.48 -23.88
C PRO A 172 8.70 -11.68 -24.86
N TYR A 173 8.90 -12.91 -24.38
CA TYR A 173 8.89 -14.12 -25.22
C TYR A 173 7.77 -15.10 -24.85
N LEU A 174 6.74 -14.62 -24.15
CA LEU A 174 5.60 -15.42 -23.74
C LEU A 174 4.41 -15.18 -24.68
N THR A 175 3.86 -16.26 -25.20
CA THR A 175 2.54 -16.31 -25.84
C THR A 175 1.73 -17.44 -25.23
N ARG A 176 0.42 -17.43 -25.40
CA ARG A 176 -0.44 -18.46 -24.79
C ARG A 176 -1.56 -18.90 -25.71
N MET A 177 -1.96 -20.17 -25.60
CA MET A 177 -3.05 -20.78 -26.34
C MET A 177 -4.38 -20.68 -25.59
N THR A 178 -4.37 -20.54 -24.27
CA THR A 178 -5.59 -20.19 -23.55
C THR A 178 -5.84 -18.69 -23.66
N PRO A 179 -7.09 -18.24 -23.81
CA PRO A 179 -7.45 -16.85 -23.63
C PRO A 179 -7.18 -16.39 -22.19
N SER A 180 -6.83 -15.12 -22.03
CA SER A 180 -6.72 -14.48 -20.72
C SER A 180 -8.05 -14.47 -19.97
N ASP A 181 -8.00 -14.48 -18.63
CA ASP A 181 -9.16 -14.21 -17.79
C ASP A 181 -9.81 -12.87 -18.07
N ARG A 182 -9.06 -11.91 -18.63
CA ARG A 182 -9.63 -10.65 -19.13
C ARG A 182 -10.82 -10.89 -20.04
N PHE A 183 -10.69 -11.80 -21.01
CA PHE A 183 -11.77 -12.08 -21.95
C PHE A 183 -12.96 -12.78 -21.30
N LYS A 184 -12.70 -13.65 -20.31
CA LYS A 184 -13.76 -14.34 -19.55
C LYS A 184 -14.55 -13.36 -18.68
N VAL A 185 -13.86 -12.40 -18.05
CA VAL A 185 -14.45 -11.34 -17.25
C VAL A 185 -15.22 -10.35 -18.13
N THR A 186 -14.65 -9.94 -19.26
CA THR A 186 -15.32 -9.04 -20.21
C THR A 186 -16.64 -9.62 -20.72
N ALA A 187 -16.71 -10.92 -20.98
CA ALA A 187 -17.95 -11.56 -21.41
C ALA A 187 -19.07 -11.41 -20.37
N VAL A 188 -18.77 -11.62 -19.08
CA VAL A 188 -19.74 -11.43 -18.00
C VAL A 188 -20.10 -9.96 -17.83
N TYR A 189 -19.10 -9.06 -17.88
CA TYR A 189 -19.31 -7.61 -17.81
C TYR A 189 -20.23 -7.09 -18.93
N GLU A 190 -20.03 -7.54 -20.17
CA GLU A 190 -20.88 -7.19 -21.32
C GLU A 190 -22.32 -7.69 -21.12
N VAL A 191 -22.49 -8.92 -20.62
CA VAL A 191 -23.82 -9.47 -20.27
C VAL A 191 -24.48 -8.62 -19.17
N MET A 192 -23.77 -8.27 -18.10
CA MET A 192 -24.34 -7.45 -17.02
C MET A 192 -24.81 -6.07 -17.52
N LYS A 193 -24.06 -5.43 -18.42
CA LYS A 193 -24.46 -4.15 -19.04
C LYS A 193 -25.65 -4.32 -19.98
N MET A 194 -25.71 -5.41 -20.74
CA MET A 194 -26.85 -5.71 -21.62
C MET A 194 -28.16 -5.75 -20.82
N PHE A 195 -28.13 -6.33 -19.61
CA PHE A 195 -29.28 -6.39 -18.71
C PHE A 195 -29.48 -5.15 -17.84
N SER A 196 -28.70 -4.08 -18.06
CA SER A 196 -28.79 -2.83 -17.30
C SER A 196 -28.63 -3.04 -15.78
N PHE A 197 -27.75 -3.95 -15.35
CA PHE A 197 -27.42 -4.09 -13.92
C PHE A 197 -26.46 -2.98 -13.48
N HIS A 198 -26.82 -2.27 -12.41
CA HIS A 198 -26.05 -1.13 -11.89
C HIS A 198 -25.36 -1.45 -10.56
N ARG A 199 -26.02 -2.24 -9.70
CA ARG A 199 -25.52 -2.62 -8.37
C ARG A 199 -25.00 -4.05 -8.42
N VAL A 200 -23.73 -4.26 -8.08
CA VAL A 200 -23.09 -5.59 -8.16
C VAL A 200 -22.27 -5.90 -6.91
N GLY A 201 -22.39 -7.14 -6.43
CA GLY A 201 -21.46 -7.70 -5.45
C GLY A 201 -20.33 -8.43 -6.16
N VAL A 202 -19.10 -8.31 -5.67
CA VAL A 202 -17.92 -8.95 -6.26
C VAL A 202 -17.17 -9.71 -5.20
N MET A 203 -16.77 -10.95 -5.52
CA MET A 203 -15.96 -11.77 -4.63
C MET A 203 -14.93 -12.61 -5.38
N ASP A 204 -13.75 -12.79 -4.80
CA ASP A 204 -12.64 -13.59 -5.33
C ASP A 204 -12.06 -14.58 -4.31
N GLY A 205 -11.11 -15.40 -4.73
CA GLY A 205 -10.59 -16.53 -3.97
C GLY A 205 -9.07 -16.46 -3.77
N PRO A 206 -8.32 -17.55 -4.05
CA PRO A 206 -6.86 -17.57 -3.86
C PRO A 206 -6.14 -16.51 -4.71
N PRO A 207 -4.86 -16.18 -4.43
CA PRO A 207 -4.15 -15.07 -5.06
C PRO A 207 -4.13 -15.06 -6.60
N TYR A 208 -4.21 -16.23 -7.26
CA TYR A 208 -4.25 -16.29 -8.73
C TYR A 208 -5.56 -15.78 -9.33
N THR A 209 -6.64 -15.71 -8.55
CA THR A 209 -7.97 -15.21 -8.95
C THR A 209 -8.09 -13.70 -8.88
N ALA A 210 -7.25 -13.05 -8.07
CA ALA A 210 -7.30 -11.61 -7.80
C ALA A 210 -7.21 -10.78 -9.09
N GLY A 211 -6.32 -11.17 -10.01
CA GLY A 211 -6.14 -10.42 -11.27
C GLY A 211 -7.39 -10.34 -12.14
N ALA A 212 -8.27 -11.35 -12.08
CA ALA A 212 -9.53 -11.34 -12.82
C ALA A 212 -10.59 -10.44 -12.15
N LYS A 213 -10.65 -10.44 -10.82
CA LYS A 213 -11.49 -9.50 -10.05
C LYS A 213 -11.03 -8.06 -10.26
N ASP A 214 -9.73 -7.80 -10.10
CA ASP A 214 -9.16 -6.48 -10.24
C ASP A 214 -9.44 -5.91 -11.64
N PHE A 215 -9.36 -6.75 -12.67
CA PHE A 215 -9.73 -6.35 -14.03
C PHE A 215 -11.22 -6.04 -14.18
N PHE A 216 -12.12 -6.76 -13.51
CA PHE A 216 -13.55 -6.41 -13.49
C PHE A 216 -13.79 -5.04 -12.86
N LEU A 217 -13.13 -4.76 -11.73
CA LEU A 217 -13.21 -3.48 -11.03
C LEU A 217 -12.59 -2.34 -11.86
N GLU A 218 -11.52 -2.61 -12.62
CA GLU A 218 -10.94 -1.67 -13.58
C GLU A 218 -11.93 -1.30 -14.69
N LEU A 219 -12.65 -2.29 -15.26
CA LEU A 219 -13.69 -2.04 -16.26
C LEU A 219 -14.83 -1.18 -15.71
N ILE A 220 -15.23 -1.41 -14.46
CA ILE A 220 -16.22 -0.59 -13.73
C ILE A 220 -15.70 0.84 -13.56
N GLN A 221 -14.50 1.01 -13.01
CA GLN A 221 -13.92 2.32 -12.73
C GLN A 221 -13.79 3.15 -14.01
N ARG A 222 -13.40 2.51 -15.11
CA ARG A 222 -13.29 3.16 -16.42
C ARG A 222 -14.63 3.69 -16.93
N ASP A 223 -15.72 2.95 -16.73
CA ASP A 223 -17.06 3.43 -17.09
C ASP A 223 -17.47 4.63 -16.23
N LEU A 224 -17.12 4.63 -14.93
CA LEU A 224 -17.37 5.73 -14.01
C LEU A 224 -16.58 6.98 -14.40
N ASP A 225 -15.30 6.84 -14.71
CA ASP A 225 -14.42 7.94 -15.14
C ASP A 225 -14.87 8.54 -16.48
N ALA A 226 -15.33 7.70 -17.40
CA ALA A 226 -15.84 8.12 -18.70
C ALA A 226 -17.29 8.63 -18.67
N GLY A 227 -18.02 8.41 -17.55
CA GLY A 227 -19.44 8.71 -17.44
C GLY A 227 -20.33 7.90 -18.40
N THR A 228 -19.88 6.73 -18.87
CA THR A 228 -20.57 5.90 -19.86
C THR A 228 -21.61 4.97 -19.26
N TYR A 229 -21.44 4.57 -17.99
CA TYR A 229 -22.36 3.67 -17.31
C TYR A 229 -22.24 3.81 -15.78
N GLY A 230 -23.38 3.85 -15.07
CA GLY A 230 -23.43 4.07 -13.62
C GLY A 230 -23.31 2.78 -12.83
N TRP A 231 -22.12 2.47 -12.31
CA TRP A 231 -21.90 1.30 -11.46
C TRP A 231 -21.98 1.62 -9.97
N THR A 232 -22.34 0.64 -9.16
CA THR A 232 -22.27 0.67 -7.71
C THR A 232 -21.80 -0.70 -7.20
N VAL A 233 -20.59 -0.75 -6.63
CA VAL A 233 -20.05 -1.99 -6.05
C VAL A 233 -20.55 -2.11 -4.62
N LEU A 234 -21.38 -3.12 -4.37
CA LEU A 234 -21.97 -3.36 -3.05
C LEU A 234 -21.02 -4.07 -2.11
N LEU A 235 -20.19 -4.98 -2.59
CA LEU A 235 -19.13 -5.62 -1.81
C LEU A 235 -17.95 -5.99 -2.70
N ASP A 236 -16.77 -6.02 -2.09
CA ASP A 236 -15.53 -6.57 -2.63
C ASP A 236 -14.88 -7.41 -1.53
N ARG A 237 -14.92 -8.74 -1.69
CA ARG A 237 -14.48 -9.68 -0.66
C ARG A 237 -13.65 -10.82 -1.23
N THR A 238 -12.70 -11.28 -0.44
CA THR A 238 -11.87 -12.45 -0.75
C THR A 238 -12.24 -13.60 0.16
N VAL A 239 -12.48 -14.78 -0.41
CA VAL A 239 -12.82 -16.02 0.28
C VAL A 239 -11.58 -16.90 0.35
N GLY A 240 -10.93 -16.95 1.50
CA GLY A 240 -9.78 -17.83 1.75
C GLY A 240 -10.12 -19.06 2.57
N SER A 241 -11.22 -19.01 3.33
CA SER A 241 -11.63 -20.04 4.28
C SER A 241 -13.16 -20.21 4.33
N PRO A 242 -13.68 -21.32 4.89
CA PRO A 242 -15.11 -21.49 5.11
C PRO A 242 -15.73 -20.41 6.02
N ALA A 243 -14.97 -19.83 6.95
CA ALA A 243 -15.43 -18.73 7.80
C ALA A 243 -15.68 -17.45 6.98
N ASP A 244 -14.83 -17.19 5.98
CA ASP A 244 -15.02 -16.04 5.09
C ASP A 244 -16.28 -16.22 4.25
N ALA A 245 -16.60 -17.44 3.79
CA ALA A 245 -17.84 -17.71 3.06
C ALA A 245 -19.11 -17.38 3.87
N ILE A 246 -19.08 -17.62 5.19
CA ILE A 246 -20.17 -17.22 6.11
C ILE A 246 -20.29 -15.70 6.13
N SER A 247 -19.18 -15.00 6.37
CA SER A 247 -19.15 -13.53 6.44
C SER A 247 -19.60 -12.88 5.12
N VAL A 248 -19.20 -13.44 3.97
CA VAL A 248 -19.62 -12.95 2.66
C VAL A 248 -21.12 -13.12 2.48
N ALA A 249 -21.68 -14.27 2.87
CA ALA A 249 -23.12 -14.51 2.78
C ALA A 249 -23.94 -13.59 3.69
N ASP A 250 -23.46 -13.30 4.90
CA ASP A 250 -24.09 -12.34 5.80
C ASP A 250 -24.08 -10.92 5.22
N GLU A 251 -22.98 -10.52 4.57
CA GLU A 251 -22.85 -9.20 3.97
C GLU A 251 -23.65 -9.05 2.68
N VAL A 252 -23.69 -10.07 1.82
CA VAL A 252 -24.55 -10.11 0.62
C VAL A 252 -26.01 -9.92 1.01
N LEU A 253 -26.46 -10.62 2.05
CA LEU A 253 -27.81 -10.48 2.59
C LEU A 253 -28.04 -9.09 3.19
N ALA A 254 -27.11 -8.59 4.02
CA ALA A 254 -27.23 -7.30 4.68
C ALA A 254 -27.25 -6.12 3.70
N ARG A 255 -26.55 -6.22 2.57
CA ARG A 255 -26.49 -5.18 1.53
C ARG A 255 -27.53 -5.36 0.40
N ASP A 256 -28.37 -6.38 0.49
CA ASP A 256 -29.32 -6.81 -0.56
C ASP A 256 -28.64 -6.91 -1.94
N SER A 257 -27.47 -7.56 -1.99
CA SER A 257 -26.72 -7.72 -3.24
C SER A 257 -27.31 -8.84 -4.08
N ARG A 258 -28.13 -8.47 -5.08
CA ARG A 258 -28.89 -9.42 -5.91
C ARG A 258 -28.12 -9.94 -7.11
N ILE A 259 -27.23 -9.12 -7.67
CA ILE A 259 -26.38 -9.49 -8.81
C ILE A 259 -24.95 -9.64 -8.30
N ASN A 260 -24.39 -10.84 -8.42
CA ASN A 260 -23.10 -11.13 -7.82
C ASN A 260 -22.14 -11.81 -8.80
N LEU A 261 -20.93 -11.29 -8.89
CA LEU A 261 -19.80 -11.90 -9.59
C LEU A 261 -18.94 -12.70 -8.61
N MET A 262 -18.77 -13.98 -8.89
CA MET A 262 -17.89 -14.90 -8.20
C MET A 262 -16.68 -15.23 -9.08
N VAL A 263 -15.52 -14.78 -8.68
CA VAL A 263 -14.22 -15.08 -9.31
C VAL A 263 -13.52 -16.14 -8.44
N LEU A 264 -14.17 -17.30 -8.32
CA LEU A 264 -13.81 -18.33 -7.36
C LEU A 264 -13.62 -19.70 -8.04
N PRO A 265 -12.68 -20.54 -7.55
CA PRO A 265 -12.67 -21.94 -7.92
C PRO A 265 -13.93 -22.65 -7.38
N GLU A 266 -14.28 -23.76 -8.01
CA GLU A 266 -15.54 -24.47 -7.83
C GLU A 266 -15.79 -24.91 -6.38
N TYR A 267 -14.77 -25.41 -5.68
CA TYR A 267 -14.92 -25.88 -4.29
C TYR A 267 -15.23 -24.72 -3.33
N MET A 268 -14.58 -23.56 -3.49
CA MET A 268 -14.88 -22.36 -2.69
C MET A 268 -16.23 -21.75 -3.07
N GLY A 269 -16.57 -21.76 -4.37
CA GLY A 269 -17.88 -21.36 -4.85
C GLY A 269 -19.00 -22.18 -4.22
N MET A 270 -18.80 -23.49 -4.03
CA MET A 270 -19.77 -24.35 -3.34
C MET A 270 -19.92 -24.00 -1.85
N TRP A 271 -18.83 -23.64 -1.14
CA TRP A 271 -18.93 -23.15 0.24
C TRP A 271 -19.84 -21.93 0.32
N VAL A 272 -19.61 -20.97 -0.58
CA VAL A 272 -20.36 -19.71 -0.66
C VAL A 272 -21.83 -19.97 -1.02
N LEU A 273 -22.09 -20.77 -2.05
CA LEU A 273 -23.45 -21.14 -2.47
C LEU A 273 -24.21 -21.86 -1.35
N CYS A 274 -23.57 -22.75 -0.60
CA CYS A 274 -24.21 -23.38 0.56
C CYS A 274 -24.63 -22.34 1.62
N GLN A 275 -23.74 -21.38 1.92
CA GLN A 275 -24.06 -20.31 2.86
C GLN A 275 -25.19 -19.39 2.36
N PHE A 276 -25.30 -19.19 1.04
CA PHE A 276 -26.42 -18.48 0.44
C PHE A 276 -27.74 -19.25 0.56
N PHE A 277 -27.73 -20.57 0.32
CA PHE A 277 -28.90 -21.42 0.50
C PHE A 277 -29.42 -21.39 1.94
N LEU A 278 -28.53 -21.48 2.93
CA LEU A 278 -28.88 -21.45 4.35
C LEU A 278 -29.54 -20.12 4.80
N ARG A 279 -29.44 -19.06 3.97
CA ARG A 279 -30.02 -17.74 4.18
C ARG A 279 -31.17 -17.41 3.23
N ASP A 280 -31.70 -18.43 2.52
CA ASP A 280 -32.81 -18.31 1.57
C ASP A 280 -32.53 -17.33 0.40
N MET A 281 -31.25 -17.16 0.03
CA MET A 281 -30.87 -16.36 -1.13
C MET A 281 -30.92 -17.20 -2.40
N LEU A 282 -32.14 -17.34 -2.95
CA LEU A 282 -32.43 -18.23 -4.09
C LEU A 282 -32.70 -17.47 -5.39
N PRO A 283 -32.42 -18.09 -6.55
CA PRO A 283 -32.87 -17.59 -7.84
C PRO A 283 -34.41 -17.63 -7.96
N PRO A 284 -35.04 -16.70 -8.69
CA PRO A 284 -34.43 -15.70 -9.58
C PRO A 284 -34.14 -14.36 -8.90
N ASP A 285 -34.42 -14.23 -7.60
CA ASP A 285 -34.25 -12.99 -6.83
C ASP A 285 -32.78 -12.64 -6.58
N TYR A 286 -31.91 -13.66 -6.59
CA TYR A 286 -30.46 -13.56 -6.58
C TYR A 286 -29.89 -14.28 -7.79
N VAL A 287 -28.95 -13.63 -8.47
CA VAL A 287 -28.29 -14.13 -9.68
C VAL A 287 -26.78 -14.19 -9.44
N TRP A 288 -26.20 -15.31 -9.88
CA TRP A 288 -24.81 -15.63 -9.71
C TRP A 288 -24.11 -15.71 -11.07
N PHE A 289 -23.03 -14.95 -11.21
CA PHE A 289 -22.13 -15.05 -12.34
C PHE A 289 -20.79 -15.60 -11.88
N VAL A 290 -20.21 -16.48 -12.67
CA VAL A 290 -18.86 -16.99 -12.47
C VAL A 290 -18.00 -16.60 -13.67
N ALA A 291 -16.84 -16.01 -13.39
CA ALA A 291 -15.85 -15.68 -14.41
C ALA A 291 -14.50 -16.33 -14.08
N ALA A 292 -13.63 -16.39 -15.08
CA ALA A 292 -12.24 -16.87 -15.00
C ALA A 292 -12.03 -18.40 -14.83
N PHE A 293 -12.96 -19.15 -14.23
CA PHE A 293 -12.72 -20.56 -13.89
C PHE A 293 -13.61 -21.55 -14.64
N GLY A 294 -13.01 -22.49 -15.36
CA GLY A 294 -13.71 -23.47 -16.20
C GLY A 294 -14.08 -24.79 -15.50
N ASN A 295 -13.62 -24.98 -14.26
CA ASN A 295 -13.72 -26.23 -13.49
C ASN A 295 -15.09 -26.46 -12.83
N TRP A 296 -16.03 -25.55 -13.04
CA TRP A 296 -17.44 -25.79 -12.75
C TRP A 296 -18.01 -26.72 -13.82
N VAL A 297 -17.80 -28.02 -13.60
CA VAL A 297 -18.23 -29.10 -14.49
C VAL A 297 -19.49 -29.77 -13.95
N ASN A 298 -20.09 -30.64 -14.77
CA ASN A 298 -21.27 -31.38 -14.37
C ASN A 298 -20.95 -32.29 -13.17
N GLY A 299 -21.82 -32.29 -12.15
CA GLY A 299 -21.67 -33.14 -10.96
C GLY A 299 -20.84 -32.57 -9.82
N VAL A 300 -20.30 -31.35 -9.93
CA VAL A 300 -19.52 -30.71 -8.85
C VAL A 300 -20.32 -30.59 -7.54
N THR A 301 -21.64 -30.33 -7.61
CA THR A 301 -22.46 -30.23 -6.38
C THR A 301 -22.51 -31.56 -5.62
N ALA A 302 -22.41 -32.70 -6.31
CA ALA A 302 -22.44 -34.02 -5.67
C ALA A 302 -21.11 -34.37 -4.99
N VAL A 303 -20.00 -33.78 -5.44
CA VAL A 303 -18.66 -34.01 -4.87
C VAL A 303 -18.46 -33.24 -3.57
N VAL A 304 -19.00 -32.01 -3.48
CA VAL A 304 -18.79 -31.10 -2.34
C VAL A 304 -19.96 -31.09 -1.36
N ALA A 305 -21.10 -31.71 -1.71
CA ALA A 305 -22.22 -31.84 -0.79
C ALA A 305 -21.86 -32.64 0.46
N GLU A 306 -22.47 -32.26 1.59
CA GLU A 306 -22.37 -32.96 2.88
C GLU A 306 -20.94 -33.08 3.43
N THR A 307 -20.00 -32.23 3.02
CA THR A 307 -18.67 -32.13 3.64
C THR A 307 -18.73 -31.28 4.91
N ALA A 308 -17.66 -31.32 5.72
CA ALA A 308 -17.57 -30.51 6.94
C ALA A 308 -17.62 -28.99 6.64
N GLU A 309 -17.11 -28.59 5.49
CA GLU A 309 -17.06 -27.21 5.01
C GLU A 309 -18.36 -26.79 4.28
N CYS A 310 -19.15 -27.74 3.78
CA CYS A 310 -20.41 -27.52 3.07
C CYS A 310 -21.51 -28.49 3.56
N PRO A 311 -22.27 -28.12 4.60
CA PRO A 311 -23.30 -28.99 5.19
C PRO A 311 -24.56 -29.16 4.33
N CYS A 312 -24.64 -28.49 3.17
CA CYS A 312 -25.79 -28.57 2.28
C CYS A 312 -25.81 -29.87 1.47
N THR A 313 -27.00 -30.40 1.20
CA THR A 313 -27.19 -31.56 0.30
C THR A 313 -27.02 -31.14 -1.16
N ALA A 314 -26.72 -32.09 -2.05
CA ALA A 314 -26.58 -31.82 -3.49
C ALA A 314 -27.82 -31.15 -4.09
N THR A 315 -29.02 -31.53 -3.66
CA THR A 315 -30.29 -30.91 -4.09
C THR A 315 -30.44 -29.47 -3.62
N GLN A 316 -29.92 -29.14 -2.42
CA GLN A 316 -29.94 -27.77 -1.91
C GLN A 316 -28.97 -26.87 -2.69
N LEU A 317 -27.74 -27.36 -2.95
CA LEU A 317 -26.76 -26.68 -3.79
C LEU A 317 -27.28 -26.46 -5.22
N ALA A 318 -27.89 -27.49 -5.80
CA ALA A 318 -28.53 -27.41 -7.11
C ALA A 318 -29.61 -26.32 -7.19
N ARG A 319 -30.35 -26.11 -6.08
CA ARG A 319 -31.42 -25.12 -6.03
C ARG A 319 -30.91 -23.69 -6.00
N VAL A 320 -29.87 -23.41 -5.22
CA VAL A 320 -29.25 -22.07 -5.13
C VAL A 320 -28.41 -21.75 -6.37
N ALA A 321 -27.80 -22.76 -7.00
CA ALA A 321 -27.01 -22.60 -8.22
C ALA A 321 -27.87 -22.50 -9.49
N GLY A 322 -29.20 -22.65 -9.39
CA GLY A 322 -30.10 -22.59 -10.54
C GLY A 322 -29.99 -21.27 -11.30
N GLY A 323 -29.80 -21.33 -12.62
CA GLY A 323 -29.66 -20.13 -13.45
C GLY A 323 -28.30 -19.44 -13.38
N LEU A 324 -27.35 -19.95 -12.58
CA LEU A 324 -25.97 -19.46 -12.52
C LEU A 324 -25.32 -19.51 -13.90
N MET A 325 -24.68 -18.40 -14.29
CA MET A 325 -23.97 -18.30 -15.55
C MET A 325 -22.47 -18.34 -15.33
N ILE A 326 -21.76 -19.02 -16.22
CA ILE A 326 -20.32 -19.11 -16.18
C ILE A 326 -19.71 -18.79 -17.54
N SER A 327 -18.71 -17.90 -17.55
CA SER A 327 -17.86 -17.68 -18.71
C SER A 327 -16.55 -18.45 -18.56
N GLY A 328 -16.32 -19.40 -19.46
CA GLY A 328 -15.17 -20.29 -19.42
C GLY A 328 -14.52 -20.53 -20.78
N ARG A 329 -13.50 -21.41 -20.77
CA ARG A 329 -12.78 -21.85 -21.96
C ARG A 329 -13.70 -22.58 -22.93
N SER A 330 -13.40 -22.46 -24.23
CA SER A 330 -13.98 -23.37 -25.22
C SER A 330 -13.44 -24.79 -25.00
N PRO A 331 -14.31 -25.82 -24.95
CA PRO A 331 -13.88 -27.21 -24.90
C PRO A 331 -13.35 -27.69 -26.27
N ILE A 332 -12.86 -28.93 -26.30
CA ILE A 332 -12.55 -29.67 -27.52
C ILE A 332 -13.79 -29.71 -28.42
N GLN A 333 -13.68 -29.19 -29.63
CA GLN A 333 -14.77 -29.20 -30.59
C GLN A 333 -14.90 -30.57 -31.26
N SER A 334 -16.13 -31.03 -31.45
CA SER A 334 -16.45 -32.30 -32.14
C SER A 334 -17.33 -32.02 -33.37
N THR A 335 -16.83 -31.18 -34.26
CA THR A 335 -17.50 -30.81 -35.52
C THR A 335 -16.86 -31.52 -36.72
N SER A 336 -17.52 -31.45 -37.87
CA SER A 336 -16.97 -31.97 -39.13
C SER A 336 -15.87 -31.08 -39.75
N ASP A 337 -15.56 -29.95 -39.13
CA ASP A 337 -14.56 -29.00 -39.59
C ASP A 337 -13.15 -29.62 -39.53
N LEU A 338 -12.24 -29.08 -40.34
CA LEU A 338 -10.85 -29.51 -40.36
C LEU A 338 -10.01 -28.60 -39.45
N HIS A 339 -9.11 -29.21 -38.69
CA HIS A 339 -8.05 -28.47 -38.01
C HIS A 339 -7.13 -27.84 -39.06
N GLY A 340 -6.89 -26.53 -38.95
CA GLY A 340 -6.28 -25.73 -40.02
C GLY A 340 -4.82 -26.07 -40.34
N LEU A 341 -4.11 -26.74 -39.43
CA LEU A 341 -2.70 -27.13 -39.63
C LEU A 341 -2.53 -28.64 -39.89
N SER A 342 -3.13 -29.49 -39.05
CA SER A 342 -3.06 -30.96 -39.21
C SER A 342 -3.89 -31.48 -40.38
N GLY A 343 -4.98 -30.78 -40.74
CA GLY A 343 -5.93 -31.25 -41.74
C GLY A 343 -6.84 -32.40 -41.27
N THR A 344 -6.73 -32.82 -40.00
CA THR A 344 -7.58 -33.85 -39.40
C THR A 344 -8.93 -33.25 -39.01
N ARG A 345 -10.02 -34.03 -39.09
CA ARG A 345 -11.34 -33.55 -38.65
C ARG A 345 -11.39 -33.41 -37.13
N LEU A 346 -12.01 -32.33 -36.64
CA LEU A 346 -12.13 -32.08 -35.19
C LEU A 346 -12.87 -33.23 -34.48
N SER A 347 -13.91 -33.79 -35.11
CA SER A 347 -14.61 -34.97 -34.61
C SER A 347 -13.72 -36.21 -34.48
N GLU A 348 -12.75 -36.40 -35.37
CA GLU A 348 -11.84 -37.55 -35.33
C GLU A 348 -10.85 -37.42 -34.16
N ILE A 349 -10.29 -36.21 -33.98
CA ILE A 349 -9.39 -35.89 -32.85
C ILE A 349 -10.14 -36.05 -31.51
N SER A 350 -11.35 -35.50 -31.42
CA SER A 350 -12.20 -35.60 -30.23
C SER A 350 -12.54 -37.06 -29.90
N ASN A 351 -12.95 -37.86 -30.89
CA ASN A 351 -13.27 -39.28 -30.69
C ASN A 351 -12.06 -40.11 -30.26
N TYR A 352 -10.89 -39.82 -30.84
CA TYR A 352 -9.63 -40.43 -30.39
C TYR A 352 -9.37 -40.11 -28.93
N TYR A 353 -9.45 -38.84 -28.53
CA TYR A 353 -9.20 -38.43 -27.15
C TYR A 353 -10.20 -39.07 -26.17
N ASN A 354 -11.50 -39.09 -26.51
CA ASN A 354 -12.53 -39.75 -25.71
C ASN A 354 -12.18 -41.21 -25.41
N THR A 355 -11.71 -41.93 -26.43
CA THR A 355 -11.33 -43.34 -26.30
C THR A 355 -10.03 -43.51 -25.51
N ALA A 356 -9.00 -42.76 -25.90
CA ALA A 356 -7.66 -42.87 -25.32
C ALA A 356 -7.67 -42.46 -23.84
N CYS A 357 -8.39 -41.41 -23.48
CA CYS A 357 -8.46 -40.96 -22.11
C CYS A 357 -9.19 -41.98 -21.20
N GLN A 358 -10.34 -42.51 -21.63
CA GLN A 358 -11.10 -43.49 -20.85
C GLN A 358 -10.36 -44.83 -20.66
N GLN A 359 -9.49 -45.22 -21.59
CA GLN A 359 -8.69 -46.43 -21.46
C GLN A 359 -7.47 -46.26 -20.55
N PHE A 360 -7.17 -45.03 -20.11
CA PHE A 360 -6.00 -44.76 -19.29
C PHE A 360 -6.10 -45.38 -17.89
N ALA A 361 -4.99 -45.93 -17.39
CA ALA A 361 -4.90 -46.60 -16.09
C ALA A 361 -6.04 -47.63 -15.85
N ASN A 362 -6.39 -48.43 -16.88
CA ASN A 362 -7.50 -49.39 -16.82
C ASN A 362 -8.87 -48.76 -16.47
N GLY A 363 -9.12 -47.52 -16.89
CA GLY A 363 -10.36 -46.79 -16.59
C GLY A 363 -10.35 -46.04 -15.26
N GLN A 364 -9.21 -45.99 -14.57
CA GLN A 364 -9.03 -45.23 -13.32
C GLN A 364 -8.42 -43.84 -13.54
N GLY A 365 -8.03 -43.51 -14.78
CA GLY A 365 -7.48 -42.20 -15.14
C GLY A 365 -8.53 -41.07 -15.16
N ALA A 366 -8.09 -39.84 -14.93
CA ALA A 366 -8.92 -38.65 -15.09
C ALA A 366 -8.96 -38.19 -16.55
N CYS A 367 -10.08 -37.56 -16.96
CA CYS A 367 -10.26 -37.00 -18.29
C CYS A 367 -10.79 -35.58 -18.23
N ASP A 368 -10.21 -34.70 -19.04
CA ASP A 368 -10.62 -33.30 -19.13
C ASP A 368 -10.74 -32.88 -20.60
N TYR A 369 -11.93 -32.44 -20.99
CA TYR A 369 -12.28 -32.04 -22.36
C TYR A 369 -12.20 -30.52 -22.58
N VAL A 370 -11.76 -29.77 -21.58
CA VAL A 370 -11.75 -28.30 -21.58
C VAL A 370 -10.32 -27.77 -21.77
N TRP A 371 -9.34 -28.35 -21.11
CA TRP A 371 -7.95 -27.90 -21.03
C TRP A 371 -7.03 -28.60 -22.02
N THR A 372 -7.23 -29.89 -22.24
CA THR A 372 -6.25 -30.74 -22.93
C THR A 372 -6.11 -30.40 -24.42
N GLY A 373 -7.16 -29.87 -25.04
CA GLY A 373 -7.12 -29.40 -26.42
C GLY A 373 -6.11 -28.27 -26.67
N TYR A 374 -5.81 -27.44 -25.66
CA TYR A 374 -4.85 -26.34 -25.80
C TYR A 374 -3.40 -26.81 -25.93
N PHE A 375 -3.07 -28.03 -25.46
CA PHE A 375 -1.75 -28.64 -25.68
C PHE A 375 -1.58 -29.10 -27.12
N TYR A 376 -2.63 -29.69 -27.71
CA TYR A 376 -2.66 -30.07 -29.12
C TYR A 376 -2.45 -28.84 -30.01
N ASP A 377 -3.25 -27.79 -29.78
CA ASP A 377 -3.15 -26.53 -30.52
C ASP A 377 -1.79 -25.86 -30.30
N GLY A 378 -1.24 -25.90 -29.09
CA GLY A 378 0.04 -25.28 -28.74
C GLY A 378 1.25 -25.93 -29.42
N LEU A 379 1.25 -27.26 -29.55
CA LEU A 379 2.33 -27.96 -30.27
C LEU A 379 2.26 -27.67 -31.77
N TRP A 380 1.06 -27.76 -32.37
CA TRP A 380 0.86 -27.38 -33.78
C TRP A 380 1.22 -25.91 -34.04
N HIS A 381 0.88 -25.02 -33.11
CA HIS A 381 1.26 -23.62 -33.17
C HIS A 381 2.79 -23.48 -33.25
N LEU A 382 3.53 -24.04 -32.29
CA LEU A 382 4.99 -24.00 -32.29
C LEU A 382 5.61 -24.54 -33.60
N VAL A 383 5.07 -25.65 -34.12
CA VAL A 383 5.55 -26.25 -35.37
C VAL A 383 5.28 -25.35 -36.58
N SER A 384 4.14 -24.67 -36.63
CA SER A 384 3.86 -23.69 -37.70
C SER A 384 4.85 -22.53 -37.72
N LEU A 385 5.26 -22.04 -36.53
CA LEU A 385 6.26 -20.98 -36.40
C LEU A 385 7.63 -21.46 -36.89
N LEU A 386 8.01 -22.67 -36.50
CA LEU A 386 9.26 -23.30 -36.92
C LEU A 386 9.27 -23.59 -38.42
N HIS A 387 8.15 -24.01 -39.01
CA HIS A 387 8.03 -24.19 -40.46
C HIS A 387 8.27 -22.89 -41.19
N THR A 388 7.56 -21.83 -40.80
CA THR A 388 7.69 -20.51 -41.40
C THR A 388 9.14 -20.01 -41.30
N TYR A 389 9.76 -20.15 -40.14
CA TYR A 389 11.12 -19.67 -39.90
C TYR A 389 12.19 -20.50 -40.63
N LEU A 390 12.17 -21.83 -40.50
CA LEU A 390 13.23 -22.70 -41.03
C LEU A 390 13.05 -23.01 -42.52
N ILE A 391 11.81 -23.20 -42.96
CA ILE A 391 11.50 -23.70 -44.31
C ILE A 391 11.15 -22.56 -45.24
N GLU A 392 10.15 -21.74 -44.90
CA GLU A 392 9.68 -20.67 -45.80
C GLU A 392 10.67 -19.50 -45.87
N GLN A 393 11.21 -19.07 -44.72
CA GLN A 393 12.21 -18.01 -44.63
C GLN A 393 13.65 -18.51 -44.80
N ASN A 394 13.84 -19.83 -44.92
CA ASN A 394 15.12 -20.49 -45.20
C ASN A 394 16.24 -20.14 -44.16
N HIS A 395 15.88 -20.03 -42.88
CA HIS A 395 16.84 -19.88 -41.78
C HIS A 395 17.44 -21.22 -41.35
N SER A 396 18.67 -21.19 -40.82
CA SER A 396 19.31 -22.39 -40.28
C SER A 396 18.80 -22.73 -38.88
N ALA A 397 18.65 -24.02 -38.56
CA ALA A 397 18.36 -24.46 -37.20
C ALA A 397 19.44 -24.07 -36.17
N ALA A 398 20.68 -23.81 -36.61
CA ALA A 398 21.74 -23.30 -35.73
C ALA A 398 21.47 -21.87 -35.21
N GLU A 399 20.58 -21.11 -35.86
CA GLU A 399 20.18 -19.77 -35.42
C GLU A 399 19.14 -19.82 -34.29
N LEU A 400 18.47 -20.96 -34.10
CA LEU A 400 17.51 -21.17 -33.03
C LEU A 400 18.24 -21.13 -31.67
N GLY A 401 17.89 -20.15 -30.85
CA GLY A 401 18.55 -19.89 -29.57
C GLY A 401 19.23 -18.52 -29.49
N THR A 402 19.25 -17.77 -30.58
CA THR A 402 19.69 -16.37 -30.60
C THR A 402 18.54 -15.43 -30.20
N ALA A 403 18.86 -14.23 -29.69
CA ALA A 403 17.84 -13.23 -29.38
C ALA A 403 17.00 -12.86 -30.62
N SER A 404 17.64 -12.77 -31.79
CA SER A 404 17.00 -12.40 -33.05
C SER A 404 15.97 -13.43 -33.51
N SER A 405 16.32 -14.73 -33.47
CA SER A 405 15.38 -15.80 -33.85
C SER A 405 14.13 -15.80 -32.96
N ARG A 406 14.27 -15.36 -31.70
CA ARG A 406 13.21 -15.43 -30.68
C ARG A 406 12.21 -14.30 -30.81
N SER A 407 12.70 -13.10 -31.03
CA SER A 407 11.86 -11.98 -31.45
C SER A 407 11.16 -12.29 -32.77
N ALA A 408 11.83 -12.91 -33.74
CA ALA A 408 11.22 -13.30 -35.01
C ALA A 408 10.10 -14.34 -34.82
N LEU A 409 10.34 -15.41 -34.05
CA LEU A 409 9.32 -16.42 -33.77
C LEU A 409 8.13 -15.86 -32.98
N TYR A 410 8.38 -14.94 -32.04
CA TYR A 410 7.34 -14.23 -31.33
C TYR A 410 6.47 -13.40 -32.29
N GLU A 411 7.08 -12.60 -33.17
CA GLU A 411 6.37 -11.82 -34.19
C GLU A 411 5.62 -12.71 -35.20
N LEU A 412 6.12 -13.90 -35.50
CA LEU A 412 5.41 -14.89 -36.31
C LEU A 412 4.18 -15.45 -35.58
N SER A 413 4.25 -15.66 -34.26
CA SER A 413 3.11 -16.11 -33.46
C SER A 413 1.92 -15.16 -33.56
N LEU A 414 2.20 -13.85 -33.63
CA LEU A 414 1.21 -12.79 -33.76
C LEU A 414 0.52 -12.72 -35.12
N LYS A 415 1.04 -13.42 -36.12
CA LYS A 415 0.50 -13.46 -37.49
C LYS A 415 -0.30 -14.72 -37.79
N GLN A 416 -0.28 -15.70 -36.89
CA GLN A 416 -1.02 -16.95 -37.08
C GLN A 416 -2.52 -16.73 -36.94
N ASP A 417 -3.29 -17.33 -37.85
CA ASP A 417 -4.75 -17.30 -37.86
C ASP A 417 -5.29 -18.58 -38.52
N TYR A 418 -5.78 -19.53 -37.74
CA TYR A 418 -6.31 -20.81 -38.22
C TYR A 418 -7.38 -21.38 -37.30
N VAL A 419 -8.12 -22.39 -37.76
CA VAL A 419 -9.09 -23.14 -36.95
C VAL A 419 -8.34 -24.19 -36.12
N GLY A 420 -8.29 -24.02 -34.80
CA GLY A 420 -7.75 -25.00 -33.85
C GLY A 420 -8.80 -25.95 -33.31
N LEU A 421 -8.36 -26.95 -32.53
CA LEU A 421 -9.23 -27.92 -31.85
C LEU A 421 -10.12 -27.25 -30.78
N THR A 422 -9.61 -26.16 -30.20
CA THR A 422 -10.31 -25.34 -29.18
C THR A 422 -10.94 -24.07 -29.77
N GLY A 423 -11.22 -24.07 -31.08
CA GLY A 423 -11.73 -22.91 -31.82
C GLY A 423 -10.62 -22.13 -32.53
N ARG A 424 -10.94 -20.96 -33.09
CA ARG A 424 -9.97 -20.14 -33.85
C ARG A 424 -8.73 -19.81 -33.00
N VAL A 425 -7.54 -19.99 -33.55
CA VAL A 425 -6.24 -19.63 -32.95
C VAL A 425 -5.73 -18.40 -33.65
N ARG A 426 -5.82 -17.25 -32.96
CA ARG A 426 -5.29 -15.96 -33.41
C ARG A 426 -4.73 -15.23 -32.20
N GLN A 427 -3.50 -14.75 -32.27
CA GLN A 427 -2.91 -13.94 -31.19
C GLN A 427 -3.18 -12.45 -31.44
N PHE A 428 -3.42 -11.69 -30.37
CA PHE A 428 -3.62 -10.24 -30.50
C PHE A 428 -2.32 -9.53 -30.86
N ASN A 429 -2.36 -8.79 -31.97
CA ASN A 429 -1.25 -8.01 -32.52
C ASN A 429 -1.47 -6.48 -32.41
N THR A 430 -2.58 -6.05 -31.82
CA THR A 430 -2.92 -4.64 -31.57
C THR A 430 -3.13 -4.38 -30.09
N ILE A 431 -2.84 -3.16 -29.64
CA ILE A 431 -3.23 -2.69 -28.31
C ILE A 431 -4.75 -2.64 -28.27
N GLU A 432 -5.36 -3.53 -27.50
CA GLU A 432 -6.78 -3.40 -27.19
C GLU A 432 -6.94 -2.17 -26.29
N PRO A 433 -7.67 -1.12 -26.71
CA PRO A 433 -7.76 0.15 -25.98
C PRO A 433 -8.41 0.00 -24.59
N THR A 434 -8.93 -1.19 -24.29
CA THR A 434 -9.61 -1.54 -23.07
C THR A 434 -8.73 -2.23 -22.02
N THR A 435 -7.46 -2.48 -22.33
CA THR A 435 -6.57 -3.26 -21.45
C THR A 435 -5.29 -2.51 -21.12
N VAL A 436 -5.00 -2.34 -19.81
CA VAL A 436 -3.72 -1.81 -19.32
C VAL A 436 -3.11 -2.81 -18.34
N PRO A 437 -1.92 -3.38 -18.60
CA PRO A 437 -1.11 -3.29 -19.82
C PRO A 437 -1.81 -3.95 -21.04
N PRO A 438 -1.38 -3.63 -22.29
CA PRO A 438 -1.97 -4.18 -23.51
C PRO A 438 -1.98 -5.72 -23.56
N SER A 439 -3.05 -6.34 -24.10
CA SER A 439 -3.22 -7.79 -24.30
C SER A 439 -2.37 -8.43 -25.43
N TYR A 440 -1.26 -7.79 -25.82
CA TYR A 440 -0.41 -8.22 -26.95
C TYR A 440 0.10 -9.65 -26.72
N GLY A 441 -0.04 -10.58 -27.67
CA GLY A 441 0.40 -11.99 -27.53
C GLY A 441 -0.53 -12.91 -26.72
N ASP A 442 -1.69 -12.43 -26.30
CA ASP A 442 -2.77 -13.28 -25.79
C ASP A 442 -3.64 -13.81 -26.93
N ARG A 443 -4.22 -15.01 -26.76
CA ARG A 443 -5.10 -15.58 -27.77
C ARG A 443 -6.46 -14.90 -27.75
N ASP A 444 -6.85 -14.42 -28.92
CA ASP A 444 -8.24 -14.15 -29.26
C ASP A 444 -8.98 -15.48 -29.32
N GLY A 445 -9.75 -15.76 -28.27
CA GLY A 445 -10.50 -16.98 -28.17
C GLY A 445 -11.96 -16.69 -27.93
N VAL A 446 -12.78 -17.53 -28.57
CA VAL A 446 -14.21 -17.63 -28.30
C VAL A 446 -14.39 -18.05 -26.83
N GLN A 447 -15.08 -17.24 -26.04
CA GLN A 447 -15.46 -17.62 -24.68
C GLN A 447 -16.82 -18.29 -24.73
N LEU A 448 -16.92 -19.46 -24.10
CA LEU A 448 -18.18 -20.16 -23.98
C LEU A 448 -18.86 -19.72 -22.68
N ILE A 449 -20.07 -19.18 -22.80
CA ILE A 449 -20.96 -18.87 -21.69
C ILE A 449 -21.91 -20.05 -21.51
N ARG A 450 -21.91 -20.65 -20.33
CA ARG A 450 -22.79 -21.76 -19.97
C ARG A 450 -23.71 -21.36 -18.83
N GLN A 451 -24.86 -22.01 -18.73
CA GLN A 451 -25.82 -21.80 -17.66
C GLN A 451 -26.25 -23.13 -17.03
N ILE A 452 -26.47 -23.14 -15.73
CA ILE A 452 -27.09 -24.28 -15.03
C ILE A 452 -28.60 -24.24 -15.28
N THR A 453 -29.08 -25.18 -16.12
CA THR A 453 -30.50 -25.23 -16.54
C THR A 453 -31.23 -26.51 -16.14
N GLY A 454 -30.53 -27.51 -15.60
CA GLY A 454 -31.15 -28.78 -15.17
C GLY A 454 -31.89 -28.69 -13.83
N GLY A 455 -33.01 -29.40 -13.68
CA GLY A 455 -33.79 -29.46 -12.43
C GLY A 455 -33.06 -30.13 -11.24
N THR A 456 -31.94 -30.81 -11.51
CA THR A 456 -31.00 -31.38 -10.54
C THR A 456 -29.77 -30.48 -10.30
N GLY A 457 -29.70 -29.30 -10.94
CA GLY A 457 -28.65 -28.28 -10.77
C GLY A 457 -27.22 -28.72 -11.13
N ASN A 458 -27.09 -29.78 -11.92
CA ASN A 458 -25.80 -30.40 -12.28
C ASN A 458 -25.49 -30.40 -13.77
N GLU A 459 -26.33 -29.77 -14.59
CA GLU A 459 -26.22 -29.79 -16.04
C GLU A 459 -25.99 -28.38 -16.57
N PHE A 460 -24.75 -28.10 -16.99
CA PHE A 460 -24.41 -26.91 -17.74
C PHE A 460 -24.86 -27.05 -19.19
N SER A 461 -25.69 -26.12 -19.67
CA SER A 461 -26.01 -25.97 -21.08
C SER A 461 -25.25 -24.80 -21.69
N GLU A 462 -24.87 -24.93 -22.97
CA GLU A 462 -24.24 -23.84 -23.73
C GLU A 462 -25.27 -22.75 -24.01
N LEU A 463 -25.04 -21.55 -23.48
CA LEU A 463 -25.97 -20.42 -23.53
C LEU A 463 -25.62 -19.45 -24.65
N ALA A 464 -24.34 -19.08 -24.74
CA ALA A 464 -23.85 -18.08 -25.69
C ALA A 464 -22.34 -18.24 -25.92
N TYR A 465 -21.83 -17.66 -26.99
CA TYR A 465 -20.39 -17.48 -27.20
C TYR A 465 -20.05 -16.00 -27.27
N ARG A 466 -18.94 -15.58 -26.66
CA ARG A 466 -18.40 -14.22 -26.78
C ARG A 466 -17.20 -14.21 -27.70
N THR A 467 -17.25 -13.33 -28.69
CA THR A 467 -16.18 -13.08 -29.67
C THR A 467 -15.72 -11.62 -29.55
N GLY A 468 -14.72 -11.20 -30.32
CA GLY A 468 -14.32 -9.79 -30.39
C GLY A 468 -15.45 -8.85 -30.83
N ASP A 469 -16.46 -9.35 -31.56
CA ASP A 469 -17.59 -8.57 -32.07
C ASP A 469 -18.78 -8.50 -31.07
N GLY A 470 -18.68 -9.17 -29.92
CA GLY A 470 -19.70 -9.21 -28.87
C GLY A 470 -20.22 -10.61 -28.53
N VAL A 471 -21.34 -10.66 -27.81
CA VAL A 471 -21.99 -11.88 -27.30
C VAL A 471 -23.04 -12.39 -28.29
N TRP A 472 -22.94 -13.66 -28.66
CA TRP A 472 -23.84 -14.36 -29.58
C TRP A 472 -24.64 -15.43 -28.83
N TRP A 473 -25.96 -15.25 -28.75
CA TRP A 473 -26.85 -16.13 -27.99
C TRP A 473 -27.29 -17.36 -28.78
N LEU A 474 -27.25 -18.52 -28.13
CA LEU A 474 -27.66 -19.81 -28.73
C LEU A 474 -29.01 -20.30 -28.20
N ARG A 475 -29.37 -19.90 -26.97
CA ARG A 475 -30.54 -20.38 -26.24
C ARG A 475 -31.19 -19.23 -25.48
N ASP A 476 -32.44 -19.44 -25.09
CA ASP A 476 -33.13 -18.55 -24.16
C ASP A 476 -32.52 -18.67 -22.76
N LEU A 477 -32.34 -17.53 -22.10
CA LEU A 477 -31.72 -17.44 -20.79
C LEU A 477 -32.76 -17.69 -19.71
N GLN A 478 -32.47 -18.59 -18.76
CA GLN A 478 -33.39 -18.94 -17.68
C GLN A 478 -32.82 -18.54 -16.32
N TRP A 479 -33.39 -17.53 -15.65
CA TRP A 479 -32.88 -17.09 -14.35
C TRP A 479 -33.09 -18.13 -13.23
N SER A 480 -34.05 -19.04 -13.41
CA SER A 480 -34.27 -20.17 -12.51
C SER A 480 -34.84 -21.35 -13.30
N PRO A 481 -34.28 -22.57 -13.16
CA PRO A 481 -34.81 -23.77 -13.81
C PRO A 481 -36.13 -24.24 -13.17
N PHE A 482 -36.56 -23.62 -12.07
CA PHE A 482 -37.75 -24.00 -11.32
C PHE A 482 -38.98 -23.12 -11.63
N ASP A 483 -38.80 -22.02 -12.39
CA ASP A 483 -39.89 -21.11 -12.77
C ASP A 483 -39.83 -20.75 -14.27
N ASN A 484 -40.70 -21.38 -15.05
CA ASN A 484 -40.78 -21.21 -16.51
C ASN A 484 -41.21 -19.81 -16.96
N ASN A 485 -41.66 -18.93 -16.06
CA ASN A 485 -42.03 -17.55 -16.38
C ASN A 485 -40.85 -16.56 -16.23
N LYS A 486 -39.66 -17.05 -15.87
CA LYS A 486 -38.47 -16.23 -15.55
C LYS A 486 -37.38 -16.42 -16.61
N VAL A 487 -37.80 -16.29 -17.87
CA VAL A 487 -36.99 -16.54 -19.06
C VAL A 487 -36.81 -15.24 -19.85
N VAL A 488 -35.62 -15.05 -20.42
CA VAL A 488 -35.34 -14.00 -21.40
C VAL A 488 -35.18 -14.67 -22.77
N PRO A 489 -36.06 -14.36 -23.75
CA PRO A 489 -35.95 -14.89 -25.10
C PRO A 489 -34.68 -14.34 -25.78
N CYS A 490 -33.74 -15.24 -26.11
CA CYS A 490 -32.43 -14.91 -26.70
C CYS A 490 -32.03 -15.85 -27.85
N SER A 491 -32.82 -16.91 -28.10
CA SER A 491 -32.55 -17.95 -29.11
C SER A 491 -32.45 -17.47 -30.57
N THR A 492 -32.83 -16.22 -30.87
CA THR A 492 -32.68 -15.61 -32.20
C THR A 492 -31.33 -14.91 -32.40
N GLY A 493 -30.42 -15.01 -31.44
CA GLY A 493 -29.11 -14.36 -31.45
C GLY A 493 -29.08 -13.00 -30.72
N VAL A 494 -30.24 -12.38 -30.49
CA VAL A 494 -30.40 -11.14 -29.71
C VAL A 494 -31.44 -11.36 -28.62
N CYS A 495 -31.17 -10.87 -27.41
CA CYS A 495 -32.12 -10.94 -26.30
C CYS A 495 -33.21 -9.87 -26.41
N SER A 496 -34.48 -10.27 -26.26
CA SER A 496 -35.63 -9.37 -26.22
C SER A 496 -35.96 -8.97 -24.77
N LEU A 497 -35.56 -7.76 -24.36
CA LEU A 497 -35.66 -7.29 -22.97
C LEU A 497 -37.00 -6.65 -22.58
N GLY A 498 -37.88 -6.32 -23.54
CA GLY A 498 -39.07 -5.48 -23.30
C GLY A 498 -40.09 -6.05 -22.31
N ASP A 499 -40.42 -7.34 -22.42
CA ASP A 499 -41.38 -8.06 -21.55
C ASP A 499 -40.71 -9.18 -20.74
N ALA A 500 -39.38 -9.29 -20.80
CA ALA A 500 -38.65 -10.35 -20.14
C ALA A 500 -38.49 -10.05 -18.65
N PHE A 501 -38.53 -11.09 -17.81
CA PHE A 501 -38.20 -10.93 -16.41
C PHE A 501 -36.71 -10.63 -16.25
N VAL A 502 -36.38 -9.45 -15.74
CA VAL A 502 -35.02 -9.06 -15.34
C VAL A 502 -35.04 -8.78 -13.83
N PRO A 503 -34.20 -9.42 -13.02
CA PRO A 503 -34.12 -9.13 -11.59
C PRO A 503 -33.80 -7.65 -11.36
N THR A 504 -34.64 -6.94 -10.61
CA THR A 504 -34.47 -5.51 -10.32
C THR A 504 -34.11 -5.29 -8.85
N ASP A 505 -33.28 -4.29 -8.58
CA ASP A 505 -33.01 -3.78 -7.23
C ASP A 505 -34.28 -3.25 -6.56
N ARG A 506 -34.47 -3.58 -5.27
CA ARG A 506 -35.64 -3.10 -4.49
C ARG A 506 -35.50 -1.66 -3.98
N ILE A 507 -34.30 -1.06 -4.07
CA ILE A 507 -34.00 0.28 -3.53
C ILE A 507 -34.76 1.41 -4.24
N ASN A 508 -35.16 1.20 -5.50
CA ASN A 508 -35.92 2.17 -6.29
C ASN A 508 -37.44 2.11 -6.04
N GLN A 509 -37.90 1.29 -5.07
CA GLN A 509 -39.32 1.10 -4.79
C GLN A 509 -39.84 1.97 -3.64
N CYS A 510 -38.96 2.69 -2.93
CA CYS A 510 -39.34 3.50 -1.78
C CYS A 510 -39.69 4.95 -2.16
N PRO A 511 -40.86 5.47 -1.75
CA PRO A 511 -41.24 6.86 -2.01
C PRO A 511 -40.34 7.83 -1.24
N ALA A 512 -40.24 9.08 -1.72
CA ALA A 512 -39.52 10.15 -1.03
C ALA A 512 -40.00 10.28 0.42
N GLY A 513 -39.07 10.41 1.35
CA GLY A 513 -39.30 10.35 2.79
C GLY A 513 -39.06 8.98 3.42
N SER A 514 -38.77 7.94 2.63
CA SER A 514 -38.48 6.59 3.12
C SER A 514 -37.26 5.98 2.43
N VAL A 515 -36.55 5.09 3.14
CA VAL A 515 -35.40 4.35 2.63
C VAL A 515 -35.60 2.85 2.79
N PHE A 516 -34.99 2.06 1.90
CA PHE A 516 -35.17 0.61 1.90
C PHE A 516 -34.35 -0.05 3.02
N SER A 517 -35.04 -0.74 3.93
CA SER A 517 -34.47 -1.64 4.94
C SER A 517 -34.70 -3.09 4.54
N VAL A 518 -33.66 -3.93 4.62
CA VAL A 518 -33.72 -5.36 4.27
C VAL A 518 -34.74 -6.12 5.13
N GLN A 519 -34.91 -5.73 6.40
CA GLN A 519 -35.81 -6.40 7.35
C GLN A 519 -37.25 -5.88 7.30
N LEU A 520 -37.46 -4.61 6.97
CA LEU A 520 -38.74 -3.91 7.16
C LEU A 520 -39.33 -3.32 5.87
N GLY A 521 -38.65 -3.45 4.73
CA GLY A 521 -39.06 -2.80 3.49
C GLY A 521 -38.80 -1.29 3.53
N CYS A 522 -39.65 -0.48 2.92
CA CYS A 522 -39.49 0.98 2.98
C CYS A 522 -39.80 1.50 4.38
N VAL A 523 -38.81 2.11 5.02
CA VAL A 523 -38.89 2.68 6.36
C VAL A 523 -38.84 4.20 6.24
N ASP A 524 -39.85 4.87 6.80
CA ASP A 524 -39.91 6.33 6.84
C ASP A 524 -38.75 6.90 7.66
N CYS A 525 -38.17 8.00 7.18
CA CYS A 525 -37.17 8.73 7.92
C CYS A 525 -37.77 9.32 9.20
N GLY A 526 -37.06 9.14 10.32
CA GLY A 526 -37.44 9.72 11.61
C GLY A 526 -37.44 11.25 11.59
N VAL A 527 -38.02 11.87 12.63
CA VAL A 527 -37.91 13.32 12.84
C VAL A 527 -36.43 13.76 12.88
N GLY A 528 -36.15 14.97 12.41
CA GLY A 528 -34.79 15.46 12.22
C GLY A 528 -34.05 14.88 11.02
N ARG A 529 -34.64 13.96 10.25
CA ARG A 529 -34.02 13.34 9.07
C ARG A 529 -34.92 13.43 7.84
N TYR A 530 -34.32 13.35 6.66
CA TYR A 530 -35.02 13.38 5.38
C TYR A 530 -34.42 12.38 4.38
N ALA A 531 -35.20 12.02 3.36
CA ALA A 531 -34.71 11.28 2.20
C ALA A 531 -35.45 11.70 0.93
N THR A 532 -34.70 11.98 -0.15
CA THR A 532 -35.26 12.13 -1.49
C THR A 532 -35.45 10.77 -2.16
N ALA A 533 -36.25 10.70 -3.23
CA ALA A 533 -36.51 9.43 -3.91
C ALA A 533 -35.20 8.80 -4.42
N GLY A 534 -34.96 7.54 -4.06
CA GLY A 534 -33.73 6.80 -4.44
C GLY A 534 -32.55 6.95 -3.48
N MET A 535 -32.68 7.69 -2.38
CA MET A 535 -31.67 7.70 -1.32
C MET A 535 -31.61 6.36 -0.59
N THR A 536 -30.39 5.92 -0.23
CA THR A 536 -30.14 4.64 0.44
C THR A 536 -30.15 4.74 1.96
N GLU A 537 -30.05 5.95 2.51
CA GLU A 537 -30.06 6.23 3.94
C GLU A 537 -30.76 7.57 4.23
N CYS A 538 -31.39 7.71 5.39
CA CYS A 538 -31.99 8.95 5.84
C CYS A 538 -30.93 9.91 6.37
N GLU A 539 -30.72 11.01 5.67
CA GLU A 539 -29.75 12.04 6.05
C GLU A 539 -30.32 12.96 7.16
N PRO A 540 -29.49 13.40 8.13
CA PRO A 540 -29.91 14.39 9.11
C PRO A 540 -30.11 15.76 8.46
N CYS A 541 -31.05 16.54 8.99
CA CYS A 541 -31.19 17.94 8.62
C CYS A 541 -29.97 18.74 9.06
N ASP A 542 -29.40 19.53 8.15
CA ASP A 542 -28.26 20.39 8.45
C ASP A 542 -28.62 21.46 9.49
N VAL A 543 -27.60 21.96 10.19
CA VAL A 543 -27.75 23.08 11.13
C VAL A 543 -28.44 24.27 10.45
N GLY A 544 -29.28 24.99 11.20
CA GLY A 544 -30.14 26.03 10.63
C GLY A 544 -31.41 25.50 9.95
N THR A 545 -31.56 24.19 9.77
CA THR A 545 -32.79 23.55 9.29
C THR A 545 -33.31 22.49 10.26
N PHE A 546 -34.56 22.05 10.09
CA PHE A 546 -35.20 21.05 10.94
C PHE A 546 -36.25 20.22 10.19
N ALA A 547 -36.59 19.05 10.73
CA ALA A 547 -37.72 18.24 10.28
C ALA A 547 -38.56 17.78 11.48
N ASN A 548 -39.77 18.31 11.61
CA ASN A 548 -40.65 18.05 12.75
C ASN A 548 -41.62 16.86 12.58
N GLN A 549 -41.53 16.13 11.46
CA GLN A 549 -42.41 15.01 11.11
C GLN A 549 -41.62 13.88 10.46
N THR A 550 -42.07 12.64 10.66
CA THR A 550 -41.52 11.46 9.99
C THR A 550 -41.89 11.45 8.50
N GLY A 551 -41.12 10.75 7.68
CA GLY A 551 -41.45 10.57 6.25
C GLY A 551 -41.18 11.82 5.40
N ARG A 552 -40.25 12.69 5.82
CA ARG A 552 -39.99 13.97 5.17
C ARG A 552 -39.06 13.82 3.96
N ALA A 553 -39.47 14.42 2.84
CA ALA A 553 -38.65 14.48 1.63
C ALA A 553 -37.59 15.61 1.65
N GLY A 554 -37.59 16.48 2.67
CA GLY A 554 -36.65 17.60 2.82
C GLY A 554 -36.84 18.37 4.13
N CYS A 555 -35.81 19.12 4.52
CA CYS A 555 -35.74 19.92 5.75
C CYS A 555 -36.29 21.35 5.57
N HIS A 556 -36.76 21.94 6.66
CA HIS A 556 -37.30 23.30 6.72
C HIS A 556 -36.32 24.28 7.37
N PRO A 557 -36.17 25.52 6.88
CA PRO A 557 -35.27 26.50 7.46
C PRO A 557 -35.79 27.10 8.78
N CYS A 558 -34.87 27.43 9.69
CA CYS A 558 -35.17 28.28 10.84
C CYS A 558 -35.46 29.72 10.40
N THR A 559 -36.47 30.35 10.99
CA THR A 559 -36.85 31.73 10.68
C THR A 559 -36.01 32.73 11.46
N ALA A 560 -35.88 33.98 10.98
CA ALA A 560 -35.18 35.05 11.70
C ALA A 560 -35.68 35.18 13.16
N GLY A 561 -34.75 35.42 14.08
CA GLY A 561 -34.97 35.38 15.53
C GLY A 561 -34.96 33.98 16.16
N SER A 562 -34.81 32.92 15.36
CA SER A 562 -34.64 31.53 15.81
C SER A 562 -33.44 30.88 15.16
N PHE A 563 -32.85 29.89 15.83
CA PHE A 563 -31.66 29.18 15.35
C PHE A 563 -31.72 27.70 15.66
N ASN A 564 -30.91 26.91 14.96
CA ASN A 564 -30.64 25.53 15.32
C ASN A 564 -29.14 25.24 15.13
N ASN A 565 -28.45 24.85 16.20
CA ASN A 565 -27.03 24.51 16.20
C ASN A 565 -26.74 22.99 16.21
N VAL A 566 -27.78 22.14 16.14
CA VAL A 566 -27.66 20.68 16.21
C VAL A 566 -28.04 20.04 14.88
N LEU A 567 -27.22 19.10 14.40
CA LEU A 567 -27.55 18.26 13.25
C LEU A 567 -28.76 17.37 13.57
N GLY A 568 -29.72 17.36 12.66
CA GLY A 568 -30.93 16.56 12.75
C GLY A 568 -31.95 17.07 13.77
N ALA A 569 -32.13 18.39 13.86
CA ALA A 569 -33.08 18.95 14.81
C ALA A 569 -34.54 18.75 14.40
N GLU A 570 -35.39 18.64 15.42
CA GLU A 570 -36.85 18.52 15.28
C GLU A 570 -37.55 19.89 15.26
N GLY A 571 -36.83 20.98 15.57
CA GLY A 571 -37.33 22.35 15.63
C GLY A 571 -36.21 23.37 15.85
N CYS A 572 -36.55 24.66 15.81
CA CYS A 572 -35.61 25.77 16.04
C CYS A 572 -35.88 26.44 17.40
N GLU A 573 -34.81 26.88 18.07
CA GLU A 573 -34.86 27.60 19.34
C GLU A 573 -34.84 29.11 19.14
N LEU A 574 -35.50 29.89 20.02
CA LEU A 574 -35.50 31.36 19.94
C LEU A 574 -34.24 31.96 20.57
N CYS A 575 -33.70 33.02 19.98
CA CYS A 575 -32.57 33.76 20.56
C CYS A 575 -32.89 34.33 21.94
N GLY A 576 -31.94 34.20 22.88
CA GLY A 576 -32.05 34.75 24.24
C GLY A 576 -32.06 36.28 24.29
N GLN A 577 -32.39 36.86 25.46
CA GLN A 577 -32.28 38.31 25.66
C GLN A 577 -30.81 38.75 25.55
N GLY A 578 -30.56 39.89 24.91
CA GLY A 578 -29.22 40.36 24.57
C GLY A 578 -28.64 39.72 23.31
N PHE A 579 -29.40 38.87 22.60
CA PHE A 579 -28.98 38.18 21.39
C PHE A 579 -30.03 38.30 20.27
N PHE A 580 -29.58 38.21 19.01
CA PHE A 580 -30.42 38.30 17.82
C PHE A 580 -29.96 37.35 16.71
N ALA A 581 -30.86 37.04 15.77
CA ALA A 581 -30.55 36.33 14.52
C ALA A 581 -31.30 36.99 13.36
N ASN A 582 -30.56 37.63 12.46
CA ASN A 582 -31.09 38.41 11.34
C ASN A 582 -31.52 37.56 10.14
N ASP A 583 -30.84 36.43 9.91
CA ASP A 583 -31.00 35.62 8.70
C ASP A 583 -31.90 34.38 8.92
N THR A 584 -32.52 33.89 7.85
CA THR A 584 -33.11 32.54 7.82
C THR A 584 -32.00 31.49 7.78
N GLU A 585 -32.24 30.31 8.35
CA GLU A 585 -31.23 29.24 8.54
C GLU A 585 -30.12 29.58 9.53
N ALA A 586 -30.38 30.46 10.50
CA ALA A 586 -29.41 30.78 11.53
C ALA A 586 -29.00 29.56 12.34
N THR A 587 -27.69 29.38 12.51
CA THR A 587 -27.09 28.27 13.27
C THR A 587 -26.67 28.67 14.67
N ASP A 588 -26.67 29.97 14.99
CA ASP A 588 -26.39 30.54 16.30
C ASP A 588 -27.03 31.92 16.42
N CYS A 589 -27.14 32.45 17.63
CA CYS A 589 -27.60 33.81 17.89
C CYS A 589 -26.42 34.72 18.20
N ALA A 590 -26.33 35.85 17.50
CA ALA A 590 -25.31 36.86 17.74
C ALA A 590 -25.64 37.71 18.97
N LYS A 591 -24.65 38.06 19.79
CA LYS A 591 -24.81 39.06 20.86
C LYS A 591 -25.10 40.43 20.27
N CYS A 592 -25.94 41.22 20.94
CA CYS A 592 -26.07 42.63 20.61
C CYS A 592 -24.72 43.33 20.77
N PRO A 593 -24.22 44.02 19.72
CA PRO A 593 -22.89 44.61 19.73
C PRO A 593 -22.78 45.74 20.77
N ILE A 594 -21.54 46.08 21.12
CA ILE A 594 -21.26 47.19 22.05
C ILE A 594 -21.84 48.49 21.48
N GLY A 595 -22.55 49.25 22.33
CA GLY A 595 -23.33 50.40 21.89
C GLY A 595 -24.75 50.02 21.43
N GLN A 596 -25.17 48.76 21.56
CA GLN A 596 -26.53 48.29 21.34
C GLN A 596 -26.99 47.33 22.46
N TYR A 597 -28.31 47.15 22.62
CA TYR A 597 -28.93 46.29 23.63
C TYR A 597 -30.16 45.54 23.10
N GLY A 598 -30.45 44.36 23.66
CA GLY A 598 -31.50 43.43 23.21
C GLY A 598 -32.48 43.07 24.32
N PRO A 599 -33.60 43.79 24.48
CA PRO A 599 -34.44 43.67 25.67
C PRO A 599 -35.39 42.45 25.69
N GLN A 600 -35.51 41.68 24.61
CA GLN A 600 -36.50 40.60 24.47
C GLN A 600 -35.90 39.37 23.77
N LYS A 601 -36.54 38.20 23.91
CA LYS A 601 -36.16 36.96 23.21
C LYS A 601 -36.70 36.96 21.77
N GLY A 602 -36.02 36.26 20.86
CA GLY A 602 -36.45 36.09 19.47
C GLY A 602 -36.24 37.31 18.58
N LEU A 603 -35.25 38.17 18.90
CA LEU A 603 -34.99 39.38 18.14
C LEU A 603 -34.31 39.07 16.81
N ALA A 604 -34.74 39.75 15.75
CA ALA A 604 -34.05 39.77 14.47
C ALA A 604 -32.99 40.90 14.36
N GLU A 605 -33.03 41.89 15.26
CA GLU A 605 -32.11 43.04 15.32
C GLU A 605 -32.06 43.67 16.73
N CYS A 606 -30.94 44.31 17.09
CA CYS A 606 -30.70 44.97 18.39
C CYS A 606 -30.98 46.50 18.36
N ARG A 607 -31.03 47.16 19.53
CA ARG A 607 -31.36 48.60 19.68
C ARG A 607 -30.15 49.45 20.09
N GLU A 608 -29.99 50.67 19.58
CA GLU A 608 -28.79 51.51 19.82
C GLU A 608 -28.75 52.29 21.16
N CYS A 609 -27.54 52.53 21.69
CA CYS A 609 -27.24 53.40 22.83
C CYS A 609 -27.30 54.89 22.44
N PRO A 610 -27.56 55.80 23.40
CA PRO A 610 -27.52 57.24 23.18
C PRO A 610 -26.12 57.79 22.80
N PRO A 611 -26.02 58.92 22.07
CA PRO A 611 -24.75 59.46 21.56
C PRO A 611 -23.71 59.74 22.64
N GLY A 612 -22.46 59.32 22.38
CA GLY A 612 -21.31 59.56 23.27
C GLY A 612 -21.26 58.65 24.50
N ARG A 613 -22.12 57.63 24.57
CA ARG A 613 -22.12 56.57 25.57
C ARG A 613 -22.06 55.22 24.87
N THR A 614 -21.37 54.27 25.48
CA THR A 614 -21.25 52.92 24.93
C THR A 614 -21.53 51.90 26.02
N THR A 615 -22.14 50.75 25.71
CA THR A 615 -22.27 49.70 26.70
C THR A 615 -20.90 49.20 27.13
N GLY A 616 -20.73 48.87 28.41
CA GLY A 616 -19.46 48.34 28.91
C GLY A 616 -19.14 46.91 28.43
N PHE A 617 -20.11 46.23 27.81
CA PHE A 617 -20.00 44.85 27.33
C PHE A 617 -21.01 44.56 26.21
N SER A 618 -20.72 43.57 25.37
CA SER A 618 -21.63 43.03 24.34
C SER A 618 -22.74 42.17 24.96
N GLY A 619 -23.93 42.18 24.39
CA GLY A 619 -25.08 41.43 24.89
C GLY A 619 -25.81 42.14 26.03
N ALA A 620 -25.73 43.47 26.06
CA ALA A 620 -26.48 44.27 27.01
C ALA A 620 -27.99 44.00 26.85
N VAL A 621 -28.67 43.80 27.96
CA VAL A 621 -30.11 43.50 28.00
C VAL A 621 -30.95 44.76 28.23
N ASP A 622 -30.33 45.84 28.70
CA ASP A 622 -30.98 47.12 29.00
C ASP A 622 -30.09 48.32 28.64
N GLN A 623 -30.71 49.51 28.66
CA GLN A 623 -30.12 50.78 28.24
C GLN A 623 -29.18 51.40 29.32
N GLU A 624 -29.24 50.92 30.56
CA GLU A 624 -28.50 51.49 31.69
C GLU A 624 -27.01 51.13 31.64
N ALA A 625 -26.66 50.14 30.82
CA ALA A 625 -25.28 49.72 30.57
C ALA A 625 -24.40 50.74 29.82
N CYS A 626 -24.93 51.85 29.25
CA CYS A 626 -24.16 52.78 28.42
C CYS A 626 -23.33 53.84 29.24
N GLN A 627 -21.99 53.75 29.27
CA GLN A 627 -21.04 54.56 30.09
C GLN A 627 -19.90 55.27 29.27
N CYS A 628 -18.97 55.99 29.92
CA CYS A 628 -17.91 56.86 29.33
C CYS A 628 -16.47 56.48 29.79
N GLN A 629 -15.43 56.60 28.95
CA GLN A 629 -14.02 56.22 29.26
C GLN A 629 -12.98 57.32 28.92
N GLY A 630 -12.32 57.97 29.91
CA GLY A 630 -11.25 59.01 29.75
C GLY A 630 -11.20 60.14 30.84
N GLU A 631 -10.37 61.19 30.72
CA GLU A 631 -10.49 62.48 31.46
C GLU A 631 -11.28 63.54 30.67
N LEU A 632 -12.17 64.28 31.34
CA LEU A 632 -12.99 65.30 30.69
C LEU A 632 -12.21 66.59 30.35
N TYR A 633 -12.02 66.85 29.06
CA TYR A 633 -11.65 68.14 28.50
C TYR A 633 -12.84 68.77 27.76
N GLN A 634 -13.40 69.86 28.31
CA GLN A 634 -14.55 70.60 27.75
C GLN A 634 -15.79 69.73 27.43
N GLY A 635 -16.12 68.77 28.29
CA GLY A 635 -17.29 67.89 28.07
C GLY A 635 -17.02 66.65 27.20
N ARG A 636 -15.75 66.36 26.86
CA ARG A 636 -15.33 65.12 26.18
C ARG A 636 -14.16 64.43 26.88
N CYS A 637 -14.19 63.10 26.96
CA CYS A 637 -13.22 62.23 27.67
C CYS A 637 -11.94 61.90 26.88
N ILE A 638 -10.73 61.95 27.49
CA ILE A 638 -9.41 61.56 26.90
C ILE A 638 -8.36 61.13 27.97
N THR A 639 -7.55 60.08 27.76
CA THR A 639 -6.44 59.57 28.64
C THR A 639 -5.15 59.32 27.82
N CYS A 640 -3.93 59.27 28.44
CA CYS A 640 -2.78 58.65 27.75
C CYS A 640 -3.10 57.17 27.53
N ALA A 641 -2.95 56.74 26.28
CA ALA A 641 -3.47 55.47 25.83
C ALA A 641 -2.77 54.29 26.54
N PHE A 642 -3.51 53.19 26.64
CA PHE A 642 -3.04 51.90 27.13
C PHE A 642 -1.67 51.54 26.54
N ASN A 643 -0.78 50.97 27.37
CA ASN A 643 0.56 50.52 26.98
C ASN A 643 1.57 51.62 26.66
N THR A 644 1.40 52.81 27.27
CA THR A 644 2.39 53.89 27.26
C THR A 644 2.88 54.17 28.67
N ARG A 645 4.17 54.47 28.82
CA ARG A 645 4.78 54.94 30.07
C ARG A 645 5.17 56.40 29.96
N TYR A 646 5.09 57.11 31.08
CA TYR A 646 5.58 58.46 31.15
C TYR A 646 7.09 58.47 31.40
N ALA A 647 7.87 58.84 30.38
CA ALA A 647 9.31 59.01 30.49
C ALA A 647 9.76 60.17 29.59
N ALA A 648 10.68 61.00 30.10
CA ALA A 648 11.20 62.18 29.41
C ALA A 648 10.14 63.20 28.91
N GLY A 649 9.01 63.34 29.63
CA GLY A 649 8.00 64.38 29.34
C GLY A 649 7.03 64.04 28.20
N GLN A 650 7.03 62.80 27.72
CA GLN A 650 6.15 62.29 26.67
C GLN A 650 5.64 60.90 27.06
N CYS A 651 4.48 60.50 26.53
CA CYS A 651 3.98 59.13 26.65
C CYS A 651 4.75 58.28 25.62
N LEU A 652 5.71 57.47 26.08
CA LEU A 652 6.51 56.54 25.27
C LEU A 652 5.85 55.15 25.28
N PRO A 653 5.84 54.42 24.15
CA PRO A 653 5.31 53.05 24.14
C PRO A 653 6.14 52.15 25.04
N CYS A 654 5.49 51.23 25.76
CA CYS A 654 6.21 50.20 26.50
C CYS A 654 6.73 49.10 25.58
N SER A 655 7.94 48.61 25.90
CA SER A 655 8.60 47.54 25.17
C SER A 655 7.78 46.25 25.27
N GLU A 656 7.86 45.42 24.23
CA GLU A 656 7.23 44.09 24.18
C GLU A 656 7.57 43.26 25.44
N GLY A 657 6.55 42.72 26.13
CA GLY A 657 6.69 41.92 27.34
C GLY A 657 6.60 42.68 28.67
N LEU A 658 6.29 43.98 28.63
CA LEU A 658 6.03 44.80 29.81
C LEU A 658 4.64 45.45 29.73
N ARG A 659 3.96 45.50 30.88
CA ARG A 659 2.73 46.27 31.06
C ARG A 659 3.00 47.55 31.82
N CYS A 660 2.50 48.64 31.26
CA CYS A 660 2.59 49.97 31.82
C CYS A 660 1.20 50.60 31.90
N ASP A 661 0.90 51.17 33.06
CA ASP A 661 -0.37 51.82 33.42
C ASP A 661 -0.30 53.36 33.29
N GLY A 662 0.68 53.87 32.55
CA GLY A 662 0.99 55.30 32.50
C GLY A 662 1.92 55.79 33.63
N SER A 663 2.34 54.93 34.57
CA SER A 663 3.30 55.25 35.63
C SER A 663 4.77 54.89 35.28
N SER A 664 5.70 55.04 36.23
CA SER A 664 7.14 54.76 36.06
C SER A 664 7.58 53.33 36.44
N THR A 665 6.66 52.52 36.96
CA THR A 665 6.89 51.10 37.30
C THR A 665 6.30 50.22 36.21
N ALA A 666 7.00 49.16 35.81
CA ALA A 666 6.52 48.21 34.82
C ALA A 666 6.27 46.85 35.50
N GLU A 667 5.16 46.23 35.16
CA GLU A 667 4.89 44.83 35.48
C GLU A 667 5.37 43.96 34.32
N VAL A 668 6.02 42.85 34.63
CA VAL A 668 6.53 41.91 33.62
C VAL A 668 5.40 40.98 33.21
N ASP A 669 5.11 40.88 31.91
CA ASP A 669 4.15 39.92 31.40
C ASP A 669 4.67 38.48 31.58
N PRO A 670 3.81 37.49 31.85
CA PRO A 670 4.20 36.08 31.82
C PRO A 670 4.92 35.71 30.51
N GLY A 671 5.99 34.92 30.59
CA GLY A 671 6.86 34.59 29.44
C GLY A 671 8.04 35.52 29.22
N TYR A 672 8.16 36.60 30.00
CA TYR A 672 9.29 37.54 29.96
C TYR A 672 9.99 37.65 31.32
N TYR A 673 11.28 37.98 31.28
CA TYR A 673 12.13 38.17 32.45
C TYR A 673 12.86 39.51 32.38
N THR A 674 12.99 40.18 33.52
CA THR A 674 13.84 41.36 33.69
C THR A 674 14.69 41.19 34.93
N ASP A 675 15.94 41.64 34.85
CA ASP A 675 16.83 41.67 36.01
C ASP A 675 16.44 42.82 36.95
N PRO A 676 16.38 42.62 38.28
CA PRO A 676 16.05 43.68 39.24
C PRO A 676 16.96 44.92 39.14
N SER A 677 18.21 44.77 38.69
CA SER A 677 19.16 45.87 38.49
C SER A 677 18.93 46.64 37.18
N ALA A 678 18.21 46.05 36.22
CA ALA A 678 17.88 46.63 34.92
C ALA A 678 16.42 46.30 34.51
N PRO A 679 15.41 46.90 35.17
CA PRO A 679 14.00 46.51 35.05
C PRO A 679 13.33 46.78 33.68
N PHE A 680 14.06 47.41 32.76
CA PHE A 680 13.59 47.67 31.38
C PHE A 680 14.36 46.87 30.33
N ASP A 681 15.36 46.07 30.73
CA ASP A 681 16.02 45.11 29.85
C ASP A 681 15.21 43.81 29.86
N VAL A 682 14.35 43.68 28.84
CA VAL A 682 13.43 42.55 28.72
C VAL A 682 14.10 41.40 27.98
N TYR A 683 14.09 40.24 28.62
CA TYR A 683 14.51 38.95 28.07
C TYR A 683 13.27 38.08 27.84
N LYS A 684 13.28 37.30 26.75
CA LYS A 684 12.24 36.32 26.42
C LYS A 684 12.60 34.98 27.06
N CYS A 685 11.63 34.30 27.67
CA CYS A 685 11.83 33.00 28.27
C CYS A 685 11.31 31.89 27.35
N LEU A 686 12.11 30.83 27.20
CA LEU A 686 11.77 29.64 26.42
C LEU A 686 12.08 28.42 27.29
N PRO A 687 11.09 27.62 27.69
CA PRO A 687 9.63 27.84 27.58
C PRO A 687 9.12 29.05 28.38
N GLN A 688 7.98 29.63 27.98
CA GLN A 688 7.42 30.84 28.61
C GLN A 688 7.04 30.63 30.09
N GLU A 689 6.69 29.40 30.47
CA GLU A 689 6.25 29.06 31.83
C GLU A 689 7.37 29.16 32.90
N PHE A 690 8.64 29.21 32.48
CA PHE A 690 9.76 29.41 33.40
C PHE A 690 9.77 30.81 34.01
N CYS A 691 9.08 31.75 33.37
CA CYS A 691 8.95 33.12 33.81
C CYS A 691 7.49 33.43 34.11
N THR A 692 7.17 33.42 35.41
CA THR A 692 5.79 33.61 35.92
C THR A 692 5.25 35.02 35.69
N GLY A 693 6.10 35.98 35.29
CA GLY A 693 5.78 37.40 35.25
C GLY A 693 5.66 38.00 36.66
N GLY A 694 5.20 39.25 36.73
CA GLY A 694 5.06 40.00 37.98
C GLY A 694 6.23 40.96 38.25
N SER A 695 6.81 40.90 39.45
CA SER A 695 7.94 41.75 39.84
C SER A 695 9.26 41.29 39.17
N PRO A 696 10.16 42.23 38.80
CA PRO A 696 11.49 41.89 38.25
C PRO A 696 12.23 40.84 39.09
N GLY A 697 12.88 39.88 38.43
CA GLY A 697 13.64 38.79 39.05
C GLY A 697 12.86 37.52 39.45
N ALA A 698 11.56 37.42 39.18
CA ALA A 698 10.76 36.22 39.49
C ALA A 698 10.99 35.08 38.49
N CYS A 699 11.35 33.89 39.00
CA CYS A 699 11.52 32.65 38.24
C CYS A 699 10.63 31.53 38.81
N ALA A 700 10.14 30.63 37.95
CA ALA A 700 9.34 29.48 38.35
C ALA A 700 10.20 28.38 39.00
N GLY A 701 9.65 27.69 40.01
CA GLY A 701 10.18 26.41 40.51
C GLY A 701 11.60 26.44 41.10
N GLY A 702 12.08 27.60 41.56
CA GLY A 702 13.41 27.74 42.18
C GLY A 702 14.57 27.91 41.19
N ARG A 703 14.28 28.16 39.91
CA ARG A 703 15.29 28.46 38.88
C ARG A 703 15.97 29.80 39.12
N GLU A 704 17.20 29.92 38.63
CA GLU A 704 18.01 31.13 38.66
C GLU A 704 18.69 31.42 37.31
N GLY A 705 19.40 32.55 37.23
CA GLY A 705 20.07 33.02 36.02
C GLY A 705 19.18 33.87 35.11
N ILE A 706 19.77 34.44 34.07
CA ILE A 706 19.08 35.28 33.08
C ILE A 706 18.92 34.46 31.80
N PRO A 707 17.71 34.14 31.30
CA PRO A 707 16.37 34.38 31.87
C PRO A 707 15.76 33.09 32.48
N CYS A 708 16.06 32.81 33.75
CA CYS A 708 15.48 31.74 34.58
C CYS A 708 15.66 30.30 34.06
N THR A 709 16.86 29.88 33.66
CA THR A 709 17.06 28.53 33.07
C THR A 709 17.94 27.57 33.83
N GLN A 710 18.67 28.02 34.85
CA GLN A 710 19.55 27.14 35.61
C GLN A 710 18.88 26.72 36.91
N CYS A 711 19.04 25.45 37.29
CA CYS A 711 18.80 25.03 38.66
C CYS A 711 20.06 25.28 39.50
N PRO A 712 19.92 25.51 40.81
CA PRO A 712 21.07 25.62 41.71
C PRO A 712 21.99 24.40 41.65
N GLU A 713 23.26 24.59 41.97
CA GLU A 713 24.25 23.50 41.95
C GLU A 713 23.80 22.29 42.80
N GLY A 714 23.84 21.10 42.20
CA GLY A 714 23.43 19.85 42.86
C GLY A 714 21.94 19.51 42.73
N GLN A 715 21.17 20.32 42.00
CA GLN A 715 19.76 20.08 41.71
C GLN A 715 19.51 19.92 40.20
N ALA A 716 18.47 19.17 39.85
CA ALA A 716 17.98 19.01 38.49
C ALA A 716 16.48 19.31 38.43
N TRP A 717 16.00 19.76 37.27
CA TRP A 717 14.59 20.05 37.09
C TRP A 717 13.76 18.76 37.02
N ALA A 718 12.83 18.59 37.96
CA ALA A 718 11.89 17.47 37.99
C ALA A 718 10.52 17.92 38.51
N ALA A 719 9.45 17.43 37.88
CA ALA A 719 8.06 17.66 38.33
C ALA A 719 7.67 19.15 38.57
N GLY A 720 8.29 20.10 37.85
CA GLY A 720 7.97 21.54 37.94
C GLY A 720 8.78 22.32 38.98
N ALA A 721 9.81 21.73 39.59
CA ALA A 721 10.74 22.40 40.50
C ALA A 721 12.18 21.87 40.36
N CYS A 722 13.17 22.60 40.89
CA CYS A 722 14.52 22.09 41.05
C CYS A 722 14.59 21.16 42.28
N GLU A 723 14.93 19.89 42.06
CA GLU A 723 15.03 18.84 43.08
C GLU A 723 16.48 18.35 43.24
N ASP A 724 16.86 17.90 44.45
CA ASP A 724 18.22 17.43 44.75
C ASP A 724 18.58 16.14 43.99
N CYS A 725 19.79 16.11 43.43
CA CYS A 725 20.30 14.97 42.70
C CYS A 725 20.56 13.74 43.59
N THR A 726 20.03 12.58 43.18
CA THR A 726 20.21 11.31 43.91
C THR A 726 21.45 10.54 43.45
N PRO A 727 22.12 9.74 44.31
CA PRO A 727 23.25 8.89 43.91
C PRO A 727 22.93 7.89 42.78
N LEU A 728 21.65 7.53 42.64
CA LEU A 728 21.17 6.64 41.59
C LEU A 728 21.29 7.27 40.19
N SER A 729 21.16 8.59 40.08
CA SER A 729 21.29 9.33 38.81
C SER A 729 22.71 9.23 38.23
N LEU A 730 23.73 9.45 39.07
CA LEU A 730 25.15 9.31 38.73
C LEU A 730 25.53 7.87 38.35
N ALA A 731 25.00 6.88 39.08
CA ALA A 731 25.18 5.47 38.74
C ALA A 731 24.51 5.09 37.40
N GLY A 732 23.37 5.71 37.09
CA GLY A 732 22.67 5.55 35.81
C GLY A 732 23.53 5.93 34.60
N TRP A 733 24.22 7.07 34.65
CA TRP A 733 25.10 7.49 33.56
C TRP A 733 26.34 6.59 33.39
N LEU A 734 26.93 6.11 34.50
CA LEU A 734 28.04 5.15 34.44
C LEU A 734 27.61 3.80 33.84
N THR A 735 26.43 3.31 34.23
CA THR A 735 25.87 2.06 33.68
C THR A 735 25.50 2.20 32.20
N ALA A 736 24.94 3.34 31.78
CA ALA A 736 24.66 3.65 30.38
C ALA A 736 25.94 3.67 29.52
N GLY A 737 27.02 4.28 30.04
CA GLY A 737 28.33 4.28 29.38
C GLY A 737 28.89 2.86 29.17
N LEU A 738 28.85 2.03 30.22
CA LEU A 738 29.30 0.63 30.14
C LEU A 738 28.42 -0.21 29.20
N ALA A 739 27.11 -0.01 29.21
CA ALA A 739 26.18 -0.65 28.29
C ALA A 739 26.46 -0.22 26.83
N GLY A 740 26.76 1.06 26.60
CA GLY A 740 27.19 1.60 25.30
C GLY A 740 28.43 0.89 24.75
N MET A 741 29.43 0.66 25.60
CA MET A 741 30.66 -0.04 25.21
C MET A 741 30.42 -1.50 24.79
N LEU A 742 29.46 -2.19 25.39
CA LEU A 742 29.10 -3.58 25.06
C LEU A 742 28.16 -3.68 23.85
N THR A 743 27.27 -2.71 23.68
CA THR A 743 26.27 -2.72 22.59
C THR A 743 26.88 -2.45 21.22
N ILE A 744 27.88 -1.56 21.12
CA ILE A 744 28.56 -1.24 19.85
C ILE A 744 29.14 -2.48 19.13
N PRO A 745 29.96 -3.34 19.77
CA PRO A 745 30.45 -4.56 19.13
C PRO A 745 29.34 -5.58 18.87
N ALA A 746 28.31 -5.66 19.71
CA ALA A 746 27.15 -6.52 19.46
C ALA A 746 26.38 -6.11 18.19
N LEU A 747 26.20 -4.80 17.97
CA LEU A 747 25.58 -4.25 16.77
C LEU A 747 26.38 -4.55 15.50
N TYR A 748 27.72 -4.51 15.57
CA TYR A 748 28.57 -4.93 14.45
C TYR A 748 28.23 -6.37 14.01
N TYR A 749 28.14 -7.31 14.95
CA TYR A 749 27.80 -8.70 14.62
C TYR A 749 26.38 -8.80 14.08
N MET A 750 25.40 -8.21 14.77
CA MET A 750 23.98 -8.24 14.38
C MET A 750 23.77 -7.73 12.95
N MET A 751 24.38 -6.60 12.60
CA MET A 751 24.23 -5.98 11.27
C MET A 751 24.95 -6.75 10.16
N ASN A 752 25.94 -7.57 10.50
CA ASN A 752 26.75 -8.33 9.56
C ASN A 752 26.47 -9.83 9.56
N MET A 753 25.41 -10.28 10.26
CA MET A 753 24.93 -11.66 10.18
C MET A 753 24.55 -12.04 8.74
N LYS A 754 24.84 -13.28 8.34
CA LYS A 754 24.48 -13.81 7.02
C LYS A 754 22.96 -13.86 6.88
N GLN A 755 22.41 -13.16 5.89
CA GLN A 755 20.99 -13.15 5.58
C GLN A 755 20.58 -14.48 4.91
N THR A 756 19.74 -15.28 5.57
CA THR A 756 19.12 -16.51 5.05
C THR A 756 17.72 -16.20 4.47
N ALA A 757 16.97 -17.18 3.95
CA ALA A 757 15.65 -16.99 3.29
C ALA A 757 14.59 -16.15 4.07
N LYS A 758 14.79 -15.91 5.39
CA LYS A 758 14.05 -14.90 6.19
C LYS A 758 14.51 -13.44 5.94
N ALA A 759 15.34 -13.19 4.92
CA ALA A 759 16.03 -11.93 4.64
C ALA A 759 15.08 -10.77 4.35
N THR A 760 13.96 -11.02 3.67
CA THR A 760 13.01 -9.98 3.28
C THR A 760 12.33 -9.36 4.51
N THR A 761 11.92 -10.18 5.49
CA THR A 761 11.26 -9.71 6.71
C THR A 761 12.23 -8.97 7.63
N MET A 762 13.46 -9.47 7.81
CA MET A 762 14.48 -8.82 8.63
C MET A 762 15.00 -7.51 8.01
N LEU A 763 15.09 -7.46 6.68
CA LEU A 763 15.41 -6.23 5.95
C LEU A 763 14.26 -5.22 6.05
N ALA A 764 13.00 -5.68 5.93
CA ALA A 764 11.83 -4.83 6.07
C ALA A 764 11.73 -4.23 7.48
N THR A 765 11.87 -5.05 8.53
CA THR A 765 11.78 -4.59 9.92
C THR A 765 12.91 -3.62 10.29
N SER A 766 14.16 -3.91 9.87
CA SER A 766 15.28 -3.00 10.13
C SER A 766 15.17 -1.66 9.38
N CYS A 767 14.66 -1.66 8.14
CA CYS A 767 14.41 -0.42 7.39
C CYS A 767 13.25 0.37 8.01
N ALA A 768 12.14 -0.29 8.36
CA ALA A 768 11.01 0.34 9.04
C ALA A 768 11.42 0.96 10.38
N LEU A 769 12.20 0.24 11.20
CA LEU A 769 12.72 0.78 12.46
C LEU A 769 13.61 2.01 12.25
N ALA A 770 14.48 1.99 11.23
CA ALA A 770 15.33 3.14 10.92
C ALA A 770 14.52 4.35 10.43
N MET A 771 13.47 4.14 9.62
CA MET A 771 12.54 5.20 9.19
C MET A 771 11.80 5.79 10.38
N THR A 772 11.34 4.94 11.31
CA THR A 772 10.67 5.36 12.54
C THR A 772 11.59 6.19 13.42
N ILE A 773 12.83 5.76 13.65
CA ILE A 773 13.81 6.55 14.42
C ILE A 773 14.06 7.90 13.73
N SER A 774 14.23 7.92 12.41
CA SER A 774 14.39 9.17 11.66
C SER A 774 13.17 10.09 11.76
N MET A 775 11.96 9.53 11.83
CA MET A 775 10.73 10.29 12.07
C MET A 775 10.73 10.91 13.47
N LEU A 776 11.01 10.13 14.51
CA LEU A 776 11.06 10.64 15.90
C LEU A 776 12.11 11.75 16.04
N GLN A 777 13.26 11.60 15.39
CA GLN A 777 14.29 12.65 15.30
C GLN A 777 13.76 13.92 14.62
N ASN A 778 13.00 13.80 13.53
CA ASN A 778 12.43 14.96 12.84
C ASN A 778 11.42 15.69 13.72
N VAL A 779 10.58 14.97 14.48
CA VAL A 779 9.64 15.58 15.44
C VAL A 779 10.40 16.27 16.58
N GLY A 780 11.44 15.63 17.11
CA GLY A 780 12.29 16.22 18.15
C GLY A 780 12.95 17.52 17.70
N ILE A 781 13.46 17.59 16.46
CA ILE A 781 14.04 18.83 15.90
C ILE A 781 13.01 19.95 15.85
N VAL A 782 11.76 19.65 15.48
CA VAL A 782 10.68 20.65 15.45
C VAL A 782 10.35 21.20 16.84
N GLY A 783 10.53 20.40 17.90
CA GLY A 783 10.36 20.88 19.28
C GLY A 783 11.21 22.12 19.62
N TYR A 784 12.32 22.35 18.91
CA TYR A 784 13.23 23.49 19.08
C TYR A 784 12.90 24.70 18.18
N ILE A 785 11.71 24.78 17.59
CA ILE A 785 11.24 26.02 16.96
C ILE A 785 11.07 27.09 18.06
N SER A 786 11.21 28.38 17.71
CA SER A 786 11.10 29.52 18.63
C SER A 786 9.66 29.79 19.13
N PHE A 787 8.83 28.75 19.24
CA PHE A 787 7.40 28.79 19.57
C PHE A 787 7.14 28.04 20.88
N SER A 788 6.24 28.58 21.72
CA SER A 788 5.83 27.94 22.98
C SER A 788 4.73 26.91 22.74
N TRP A 789 5.08 25.64 22.84
CA TRP A 789 4.15 24.53 22.66
C TRP A 789 3.09 24.48 23.77
N PRO A 790 1.83 24.10 23.46
CA PRO A 790 0.82 23.81 24.46
C PRO A 790 1.30 22.74 25.46
N SER A 791 0.92 22.87 26.72
CA SER A 791 1.33 21.95 27.79
C SER A 791 0.87 20.52 27.54
N GLU A 792 -0.23 20.33 26.80
CA GLU A 792 -0.76 19.01 26.43
C GLU A 792 0.14 18.26 25.43
N LEU A 793 1.05 18.96 24.75
CA LEU A 793 1.98 18.38 23.77
C LEU A 793 3.43 18.29 24.28
N GLN A 794 3.75 18.90 25.44
CA GLN A 794 5.13 18.91 25.95
C GLN A 794 5.68 17.52 26.27
N TRP A 795 4.88 16.64 26.87
CA TRP A 795 5.28 15.25 27.16
C TRP A 795 5.78 14.49 25.92
N MET A 796 5.25 14.82 24.74
CA MET A 796 5.67 14.21 23.48
C MET A 796 7.07 14.69 23.12
N PHE A 797 7.32 16.00 23.16
CA PHE A 797 8.63 16.57 22.87
C PHE A 797 9.68 16.10 23.88
N ASP A 798 9.32 15.98 25.16
CA ASP A 798 10.17 15.39 26.19
C ASP A 798 10.56 13.94 25.84
N LEU A 799 9.62 13.12 25.37
CA LEU A 799 9.92 11.76 24.92
C LEU A 799 10.79 11.75 23.65
N MET A 800 10.56 12.68 22.72
CA MET A 800 11.33 12.80 21.48
C MET A 800 12.77 13.31 21.73
N SER A 801 12.99 14.08 22.81
CA SER A 801 14.28 14.65 23.18
C SER A 801 15.38 13.60 23.38
N LEU A 802 14.99 12.39 23.83
CA LEU A 802 15.85 11.22 23.94
C LEU A 802 16.48 10.84 22.58
N PHE A 803 15.69 10.94 21.51
CA PHE A 803 16.13 10.60 20.15
C PHE A 803 16.92 11.74 19.50
N THR A 804 16.89 12.96 20.04
CA THR A 804 17.74 14.09 19.63
C THR A 804 18.99 14.27 20.50
N LEU A 805 19.23 13.37 21.45
CA LEU A 805 20.36 13.39 22.40
C LEU A 805 20.41 14.66 23.26
N ASP A 806 19.25 15.12 23.74
CA ASP A 806 19.20 16.14 24.78
C ASP A 806 19.49 15.50 26.14
N LEU A 807 20.73 15.67 26.62
CA LEU A 807 21.17 15.00 27.84
C LEU A 807 20.60 15.67 29.09
N GLN A 808 20.25 16.95 29.03
CA GLN A 808 19.69 17.67 30.17
C GLN A 808 18.27 17.18 30.48
N ALA A 809 17.47 16.89 29.44
CA ALA A 809 16.15 16.27 29.58
C ALA A 809 16.17 14.90 30.29
N VAL A 810 17.32 14.20 30.28
CA VAL A 810 17.50 12.88 30.93
C VAL A 810 18.27 12.99 32.26
N GLY A 811 18.42 14.20 32.80
CA GLY A 811 19.03 14.43 34.11
C GLY A 811 20.55 14.43 34.13
N PHE A 812 21.20 14.87 33.03
CA PHE A 812 22.65 15.09 33.01
C PHE A 812 23.10 16.25 33.90
N ASP A 813 22.21 17.16 34.28
CA ASP A 813 22.50 18.26 35.21
C ASP A 813 23.02 17.75 36.57
N CYS A 814 22.68 16.51 36.94
CA CYS A 814 23.21 15.82 38.12
C CYS A 814 24.65 15.31 37.98
N VAL A 815 25.21 15.31 36.77
CA VAL A 815 26.62 14.97 36.49
C VAL A 815 27.45 16.25 36.35
N SER A 816 26.93 17.25 35.64
CA SER A 816 27.55 18.56 35.51
C SER A 816 26.48 19.63 35.36
N SER A 817 26.53 20.66 36.21
CA SER A 817 25.66 21.84 36.13
C SER A 817 26.02 22.79 34.97
N SER A 818 27.09 22.50 34.22
CA SER A 818 27.56 23.36 33.12
C SER A 818 26.91 22.95 31.79
N PRO A 819 26.10 23.82 31.15
CA PRO A 819 25.52 23.55 29.84
C PRO A 819 26.59 23.32 28.75
N VAL A 820 27.72 24.04 28.86
CA VAL A 820 28.88 23.89 27.97
C VAL A 820 29.49 22.49 28.04
N ALA A 821 29.61 21.93 29.24
CA ALA A 821 30.13 20.57 29.43
C ALA A 821 29.15 19.52 28.87
N GLY A 822 27.85 19.71 29.06
CA GLY A 822 26.80 18.86 28.47
C GLY A 822 26.88 18.84 26.94
N TYR A 823 26.96 20.02 26.31
CA TYR A 823 27.11 20.13 24.86
C TYR A 823 28.36 19.42 24.34
N HIS A 824 29.52 19.65 24.96
CA HIS A 824 30.77 19.01 24.53
C HIS A 824 30.73 17.49 24.69
N MET A 825 30.06 16.98 25.72
CA MET A 825 29.88 15.54 25.87
C MET A 825 29.02 14.98 24.73
N THR A 826 27.86 15.58 24.44
CA THR A 826 27.00 15.19 23.31
C THR A 826 27.77 15.25 21.98
N ALA A 827 28.52 16.31 21.75
CA ALA A 827 29.35 16.48 20.55
C ALA A 827 30.42 15.38 20.41
N ALA A 828 30.98 14.90 21.52
CA ALA A 828 32.02 13.87 21.55
C ALA A 828 31.48 12.44 21.45
N MET A 829 30.20 12.18 21.72
CA MET A 829 29.63 10.82 21.79
C MET A 829 29.81 10.02 20.49
N LEU A 830 29.48 10.58 19.32
CA LEU A 830 29.62 9.90 18.03
C LEU A 830 31.09 9.66 17.66
N PRO A 831 31.99 10.68 17.70
CA PRO A 831 33.42 10.44 17.53
C PRO A 831 33.96 9.34 18.43
N CYS A 832 33.60 9.34 19.72
CA CYS A 832 33.98 8.31 20.68
C CYS A 832 33.44 6.93 20.31
N ALA A 833 32.18 6.82 19.86
CA ALA A 833 31.59 5.55 19.42
C ALA A 833 32.29 4.98 18.17
N LEU A 834 32.62 5.84 17.19
CA LEU A 834 33.36 5.45 15.99
C LEU A 834 34.78 5.01 16.34
N LEU A 835 35.47 5.76 17.20
CA LEU A 835 36.79 5.39 17.70
C LEU A 835 36.75 4.08 18.48
N TRP A 836 35.73 3.86 19.31
CA TRP A 836 35.56 2.62 20.05
C TRP A 836 35.38 1.43 19.11
N LEU A 837 34.59 1.55 18.04
CA LEU A 837 34.44 0.50 17.03
C LEU A 837 35.77 0.19 16.32
N ILE A 838 36.59 1.21 16.04
CA ILE A 838 37.95 1.04 15.50
C ILE A 838 38.85 0.30 16.51
N VAL A 839 38.79 0.67 17.79
CA VAL A 839 39.53 -0.01 18.86
C VAL A 839 39.08 -1.47 18.98
N CYS A 840 37.77 -1.76 18.96
CA CYS A 840 37.25 -3.13 18.94
C CYS A 840 37.76 -3.91 17.72
N SER A 841 37.82 -3.28 16.54
CA SER A 841 38.39 -3.90 15.33
C SER A 841 39.87 -4.24 15.51
N LEU A 842 40.66 -3.36 16.11
CA LEU A 842 42.07 -3.61 16.42
C LEU A 842 42.26 -4.72 17.45
N LEU A 843 41.49 -4.69 18.54
CA LEU A 843 41.51 -5.72 19.60
C LEU A 843 41.05 -7.08 19.08
N SER A 844 40.09 -7.12 18.15
CA SER A 844 39.59 -8.36 17.56
C SER A 844 40.68 -9.17 16.86
N LYS A 845 41.76 -8.54 16.39
CA LYS A 845 42.89 -9.24 15.76
C LYS A 845 43.67 -10.14 16.71
N VAL A 846 43.53 -9.93 18.02
CA VAL A 846 44.13 -10.77 19.08
C VAL A 846 43.20 -11.94 19.48
N LEU A 847 41.93 -11.91 19.05
CA LEU A 847 40.93 -12.93 19.35
C LEU A 847 40.93 -14.08 18.31
N PRO A 848 40.32 -15.25 18.64
CA PRO A 848 40.19 -16.37 17.71
C PRO A 848 39.49 -15.99 16.40
N MET A 849 39.80 -16.69 15.31
CA MET A 849 39.38 -16.38 13.93
C MET A 849 37.87 -16.12 13.76
N GLN A 850 37.02 -16.74 14.59
CA GLN A 850 35.56 -16.55 14.58
C GLN A 850 35.08 -15.17 15.11
N TRP A 851 35.90 -14.49 15.92
CA TRP A 851 35.59 -13.18 16.53
C TRP A 851 36.34 -12.01 15.85
N GLN A 852 37.00 -12.27 14.72
CA GLN A 852 37.77 -11.25 14.01
C GLN A 852 36.87 -10.35 13.16
N PHE A 853 37.09 -9.05 13.24
CA PHE A 853 36.34 -8.08 12.45
C PHE A 853 36.92 -7.96 11.04
N GLU A 854 36.05 -7.88 10.03
CA GLU A 854 36.43 -7.74 8.63
C GLU A 854 36.43 -6.27 8.22
N SER A 855 37.49 -5.81 7.54
CA SER A 855 37.68 -4.38 7.25
C SER A 855 36.52 -3.76 6.45
N ALA A 856 36.00 -4.45 5.44
CA ALA A 856 34.87 -3.95 4.64
C ALA A 856 33.59 -3.81 5.49
N LYS A 857 33.32 -4.80 6.35
CA LYS A 857 32.15 -4.79 7.24
C LYS A 857 32.25 -3.70 8.31
N VAL A 858 33.46 -3.47 8.84
CA VAL A 858 33.72 -2.38 9.79
C VAL A 858 33.43 -1.02 9.15
N VAL A 859 33.90 -0.79 7.93
CA VAL A 859 33.61 0.45 7.19
C VAL A 859 32.10 0.60 6.94
N SER A 860 31.42 -0.48 6.57
CA SER A 860 29.96 -0.43 6.41
C SER A 860 29.22 -0.13 7.71
N THR A 861 29.67 -0.67 8.84
CA THR A 861 29.07 -0.41 10.16
C THR A 861 29.35 1.04 10.58
N LEU A 862 30.58 1.54 10.43
CA LEU A 862 30.92 2.95 10.67
C LEU A 862 30.04 3.88 9.83
N GLY A 863 29.89 3.59 8.53
CA GLY A 863 29.02 4.34 7.64
C GLY A 863 27.56 4.33 8.06
N GLN A 864 27.06 3.20 8.58
CA GLN A 864 25.71 3.12 9.13
C GLN A 864 25.53 4.00 10.38
N PHE A 865 26.47 3.97 11.32
CA PHE A 865 26.41 4.82 12.52
C PHE A 865 26.33 6.29 12.13
N VAL A 866 27.22 6.74 11.23
CA VAL A 866 27.21 8.12 10.74
C VAL A 866 25.92 8.45 9.98
N GLN A 867 25.42 7.53 9.15
CA GLN A 867 24.16 7.71 8.41
C GLN A 867 22.94 7.85 9.33
N VAL A 868 22.80 7.00 10.35
CA VAL A 868 21.67 7.02 11.30
C VAL A 868 21.73 8.23 12.21
N SER A 869 22.94 8.62 12.63
CA SER A 869 23.16 9.78 13.47
C SER A 869 23.23 11.10 12.69
N PHE A 870 23.15 11.08 11.35
CA PHE A 870 23.37 12.26 10.50
C PHE A 870 22.38 13.38 10.82
N THR A 871 21.10 13.05 11.00
CA THR A 871 20.05 14.02 11.36
C THR A 871 20.30 14.64 12.73
N ILE A 872 20.55 13.81 13.76
CA ILE A 872 20.78 14.28 15.13
C ILE A 872 22.02 15.16 15.21
N TYR A 873 23.14 14.72 14.64
CA TYR A 873 24.39 15.47 14.73
C TYR A 873 24.39 16.71 13.84
N SER A 874 23.51 16.78 12.82
CA SER A 874 23.26 18.04 12.11
C SER A 874 22.62 19.07 13.04
N LYS A 875 21.66 18.66 13.88
CA LYS A 875 21.09 19.51 14.94
C LYS A 875 22.15 19.92 15.96
N VAL A 876 22.93 18.97 16.50
CA VAL A 876 23.98 19.26 17.50
C VAL A 876 25.04 20.21 16.93
N ALA A 877 25.43 20.04 15.67
CA ALA A 877 26.39 20.93 15.01
C ALA A 877 25.86 22.36 14.82
N LEU A 878 24.56 22.50 14.56
CA LEU A 878 23.91 23.79 14.32
C LEU A 878 23.31 24.45 15.57
N SER A 879 23.15 23.72 16.68
CA SER A 879 22.56 24.23 17.93
C SER A 879 23.22 25.54 18.42
N PRO A 880 24.56 25.69 18.45
CA PRO A 880 25.21 26.95 18.82
C PRO A 880 24.89 28.13 17.88
N MET A 881 24.39 27.86 16.68
CA MET A 881 24.01 28.86 15.67
C MET A 881 22.51 29.18 15.70
N MET A 882 21.70 28.44 16.46
CA MET A 882 20.28 28.68 16.64
C MET A 882 20.07 29.81 17.65
N CYS A 883 20.28 31.05 17.19
CA CYS A 883 20.14 32.26 18.00
C CYS A 883 18.81 32.95 17.71
N TYR A 884 18.19 33.54 18.73
CA TYR A 884 17.00 34.37 18.60
C TYR A 884 17.18 35.68 19.35
N THR A 885 16.47 36.72 18.92
CA THR A 885 16.65 38.09 19.41
C THR A 885 15.68 38.40 20.53
N HIS A 886 16.21 38.92 21.64
CA HIS A 886 15.43 39.46 22.75
C HIS A 886 14.99 40.90 22.48
N PRO A 887 13.92 41.40 23.12
CA PRO A 887 13.45 42.78 22.94
C PRO A 887 14.48 43.87 23.27
N ASN A 888 15.50 43.56 24.08
CA ASN A 888 16.62 44.45 24.38
C ASN A 888 17.72 44.47 23.28
N GLY A 889 17.58 43.69 22.21
CA GLY A 889 18.51 43.63 21.09
C GLY A 889 19.64 42.61 21.24
N LYS A 890 19.77 41.92 22.38
CA LYS A 890 20.72 40.81 22.56
C LYS A 890 20.18 39.54 21.91
N SER A 891 21.07 38.65 21.47
CA SER A 891 20.67 37.35 20.92
C SER A 891 21.03 36.21 21.86
N GLY A 892 20.04 35.45 22.32
CA GLY A 892 20.22 34.25 23.13
C GLY A 892 20.22 32.98 22.29
N MET A 893 20.93 31.94 22.73
CA MET A 893 20.85 30.61 22.09
C MET A 893 19.53 29.92 22.44
N LEU A 894 18.90 29.25 21.48
CA LEU A 894 17.54 28.71 21.67
C LEU A 894 17.48 27.55 22.69
N GLU A 895 18.49 26.66 22.70
CA GLU A 895 18.56 25.50 23.61
C GLU A 895 19.09 25.87 25.02
N HIS A 896 19.98 26.87 25.12
CA HIS A 896 20.44 27.44 26.39
C HIS A 896 20.36 28.96 26.33
N ASN A 897 19.16 29.50 26.55
CA ASN A 897 18.85 30.93 26.42
C ASN A 897 19.62 31.86 27.37
N GLY A 898 20.30 31.34 28.39
CA GLY A 898 21.22 32.11 29.23
C GLY A 898 22.62 32.31 28.64
N ILE A 899 22.91 31.69 27.50
CA ILE A 899 24.14 31.88 26.74
C ILE A 899 23.85 32.84 25.57
N PHE A 900 24.45 34.02 25.61
CA PHE A 900 24.27 35.03 24.57
C PHE A 900 25.24 34.79 23.41
N CYS A 901 24.69 34.72 22.20
CA CYS A 901 25.43 34.45 20.98
C CYS A 901 26.44 35.55 20.69
N PHE A 902 27.71 35.18 20.53
CA PHE A 902 28.85 36.07 20.25
C PHE A 902 29.13 37.17 21.30
N GLU A 903 28.38 37.22 22.40
CA GLU A 903 28.60 38.13 23.54
C GLU A 903 29.14 37.38 24.76
N SER A 904 28.62 36.18 25.05
CA SER A 904 29.09 35.36 26.17
C SER A 904 30.40 34.64 25.84
N ALA A 905 31.34 34.62 26.78
CA ALA A 905 32.60 33.89 26.65
C ALA A 905 32.40 32.37 26.45
N GLU A 906 31.30 31.84 26.99
CA GLU A 906 30.90 30.43 26.91
C GLU A 906 30.43 30.00 25.51
N HIS A 907 29.94 30.94 24.69
CA HIS A 907 29.38 30.63 23.36
C HIS A 907 30.46 30.25 22.34
N THR A 908 31.61 30.92 22.39
CA THR A 908 32.73 30.73 21.44
C THR A 908 33.22 29.26 21.35
N PRO A 909 33.53 28.56 22.46
CA PRO A 909 33.96 27.15 22.38
C PRO A 909 32.86 26.21 21.85
N MET A 910 31.58 26.47 22.15
CA MET A 910 30.46 25.71 21.61
C MET A 910 30.35 25.89 20.09
N PHE A 911 30.43 27.13 19.61
CA PHE A 911 30.41 27.46 18.19
C PHE A 911 31.53 26.78 17.41
N LEU A 912 32.77 26.79 17.93
CA LEU A 912 33.91 26.12 17.29
C LEU A 912 33.75 24.60 17.23
N ALA A 913 33.24 23.98 18.29
CA ALA A 913 32.95 22.55 18.31
C ALA A 913 31.85 22.17 17.31
N GLY A 914 30.78 22.98 17.24
CA GLY A 914 29.70 22.80 16.25
C GLY A 914 30.21 22.92 14.80
N LEU A 915 31.06 23.90 14.51
CA LEU A 915 31.68 24.06 13.19
C LEU A 915 32.56 22.85 12.82
N GLY A 916 33.32 22.31 13.78
CA GLY A 916 34.13 21.10 13.58
C GLY A 916 33.28 19.88 13.23
N LEU A 917 32.17 19.66 13.94
CA LEU A 917 31.20 18.60 13.63
C LEU A 917 30.61 18.80 12.22
N LEU A 918 30.15 20.01 11.90
CA LEU A 918 29.57 20.33 10.60
C LEU A 918 30.54 20.02 9.45
N CYS A 919 31.82 20.37 9.61
CA CYS A 919 32.86 20.03 8.63
C CYS A 919 32.98 18.51 8.43
N GLY A 920 32.94 17.74 9.52
CA GLY A 920 32.93 16.27 9.46
C GLY A 920 31.72 15.70 8.72
N MET A 921 30.53 16.26 8.95
CA MET A 921 29.29 15.83 8.28
C MET A 921 29.28 16.15 6.80
N VAL A 922 29.72 17.36 6.42
CA VAL A 922 29.88 17.74 5.01
C VAL A 922 30.92 16.87 4.32
N GLY A 923 32.03 16.54 5.01
CA GLY A 923 33.03 15.60 4.52
C GLY A 923 32.46 14.20 4.27
N PHE A 924 31.68 13.67 5.22
CA PHE A 924 30.98 12.39 5.03
C PHE A 924 29.97 12.43 3.88
N TYR A 925 29.22 13.52 3.74
CA TYR A 925 28.28 13.69 2.64
C TYR A 925 28.97 13.72 1.27
N ALA A 926 30.11 14.42 1.17
CA ALA A 926 30.94 14.42 -0.03
C ALA A 926 31.48 13.00 -0.36
N LEU A 927 31.89 12.24 0.66
CA LEU A 927 32.28 10.83 0.49
C LEU A 927 31.11 9.94 0.03
N ALA A 928 29.90 10.17 0.54
CA ALA A 928 28.71 9.44 0.12
C ALA A 928 28.34 9.75 -1.34
N ILE A 929 28.42 11.02 -1.77
CA ILE A 929 28.23 11.40 -3.18
C ILE A 929 29.26 10.70 -4.06
N TRP A 930 30.54 10.79 -3.70
CA TRP A 930 31.61 10.13 -4.45
C TRP A 930 31.38 8.61 -4.55
N ALA A 931 31.04 7.95 -3.44
CA ALA A 931 30.76 6.52 -3.41
C ALA A 931 29.59 6.15 -4.32
N THR A 932 28.51 6.92 -4.32
CA THR A 932 27.32 6.69 -5.15
C THR A 932 27.60 6.87 -6.65
N ILE A 933 28.41 7.85 -7.03
CA ILE A 933 28.81 8.10 -8.43
C ILE A 933 29.72 6.98 -8.93
N VAL A 934 30.65 6.50 -8.10
CA VAL A 934 31.65 5.50 -8.48
C VAL A 934 31.12 4.06 -8.38
N ALA A 935 30.01 3.84 -7.67
CA ALA A 935 29.46 2.51 -7.40
C ALA A 935 29.20 1.64 -8.65
N PRO A 936 28.58 2.14 -9.74
CA PRO A 936 28.34 1.31 -10.93
C PRO A 936 29.65 0.79 -11.56
N SER A 937 30.68 1.64 -11.63
CA SER A 937 32.00 1.27 -12.18
C SER A 937 32.73 0.24 -11.30
N LYS A 938 32.62 0.37 -9.98
CA LYS A 938 33.22 -0.61 -9.04
C LYS A 938 32.43 -1.92 -9.00
N ALA A 939 31.12 -1.87 -9.21
CA ALA A 939 30.27 -3.05 -9.33
C ALA A 939 30.61 -3.85 -10.59
N SER A 940 30.73 -3.21 -11.75
CA SER A 940 31.11 -3.87 -13.02
C SER A 940 32.53 -4.45 -12.98
N GLY A 941 33.43 -3.83 -12.21
CA GLY A 941 34.79 -4.32 -11.98
C GLY A 941 34.92 -5.43 -10.92
N GLY A 942 33.82 -5.89 -10.32
CA GLY A 942 33.83 -6.97 -9.33
C GLY A 942 34.52 -6.63 -8.00
N ASN A 943 34.57 -5.35 -7.60
CA ASN A 943 35.23 -4.94 -6.35
C ASN A 943 34.35 -5.24 -5.13
N ILE A 944 34.46 -6.47 -4.62
CA ILE A 944 33.66 -6.98 -3.49
C ILE A 944 33.88 -6.17 -2.22
N TRP A 945 35.12 -5.71 -1.97
CA TRP A 945 35.43 -4.91 -0.78
C TRP A 945 34.65 -3.60 -0.77
N PHE A 946 34.64 -2.87 -1.89
CA PHE A 946 33.91 -1.61 -2.02
C PHE A 946 32.41 -1.81 -1.82
N LEU A 947 31.81 -2.80 -2.52
CA LEU A 947 30.37 -3.06 -2.42
C LEU A 947 29.94 -3.47 -1.01
N THR A 948 30.80 -4.21 -0.30
CA THR A 948 30.56 -4.58 1.10
C THR A 948 30.69 -3.36 2.01
N ALA A 949 31.70 -2.51 1.79
CA ALA A 949 31.92 -1.28 2.56
C ALA A 949 30.81 -0.24 2.37
N THR A 950 30.21 -0.14 1.19
CA THR A 950 29.12 0.81 0.88
C THR A 950 27.72 0.20 1.00
N LYS A 951 27.60 -0.98 1.62
CA LYS A 951 26.33 -1.71 1.74
C LYS A 951 25.25 -0.86 2.44
N PHE A 952 25.62 -0.13 3.48
CA PHE A 952 24.72 0.75 4.25
C PHE A 952 24.03 1.84 3.39
N LEU A 953 24.70 2.28 2.31
CA LEU A 953 24.24 3.37 1.47
C LEU A 953 23.40 2.89 0.28
N LEU A 954 23.79 1.79 -0.36
CA LEU A 954 23.27 1.40 -1.68
C LEU A 954 22.25 0.25 -1.65
N PHE A 955 22.46 -0.76 -0.81
CA PHE A 955 21.79 -2.06 -0.97
C PHE A 955 20.33 -2.11 -0.49
N ARG A 956 19.84 -1.05 0.17
CA ARG A 956 18.45 -0.93 0.66
C ARG A 956 17.47 -0.51 -0.44
N PHE A 957 17.99 0.09 -1.51
CA PHE A 957 17.20 0.69 -2.58
C PHE A 957 17.17 -0.20 -3.83
N ARG A 958 16.17 0.01 -4.68
CA ARG A 958 16.07 -0.63 -5.99
C ARG A 958 17.31 -0.34 -6.83
N SER A 959 17.64 -1.28 -7.71
CA SER A 959 18.78 -1.14 -8.63
C SER A 959 18.66 0.03 -9.58
N ASP A 960 17.45 0.56 -9.80
CA ASP A 960 17.21 1.73 -10.68
C ASP A 960 17.44 3.06 -9.94
N TYR A 961 17.39 3.04 -8.61
CA TYR A 961 17.45 4.22 -7.73
C TYR A 961 18.46 4.03 -6.59
N TRP A 962 19.62 3.43 -6.88
CA TRP A 962 20.68 3.16 -5.89
C TRP A 962 21.20 4.42 -5.18
N TRP A 963 21.05 5.58 -5.83
CA TRP A 963 21.52 6.88 -5.34
C TRP A 963 20.64 7.50 -4.26
N PHE A 964 19.43 6.96 -4.04
CA PHE A 964 18.47 7.55 -3.10
C PHE A 964 19.01 7.61 -1.65
N GLY A 965 19.87 6.68 -1.27
CA GLY A 965 20.54 6.68 0.04
C GLY A 965 21.41 7.92 0.29
N THR A 966 21.95 8.55 -0.76
CA THR A 966 22.67 9.82 -0.64
C THR A 966 21.69 10.99 -0.61
N PHE A 967 20.59 10.92 -1.35
CA PHE A 967 19.57 11.98 -1.37
C PHE A 967 18.88 12.20 -0.02
N MET A 968 18.68 11.13 0.77
CA MET A 968 18.02 11.23 2.08
C MET A 968 18.89 11.87 3.18
N LEU A 969 20.22 11.81 3.07
CA LEU A 969 21.15 12.31 4.09
C LEU A 969 20.97 13.81 4.44
N PRO A 970 20.97 14.76 3.48
CA PRO A 970 20.91 16.19 3.80
C PRO A 970 19.60 16.63 4.43
N ARG A 971 18.55 15.78 4.47
CA ARG A 971 17.23 16.14 5.00
C ARG A 971 17.33 16.73 6.42
N GLY A 972 17.99 16.04 7.35
CA GLY A 972 18.11 16.50 8.74
C GLY A 972 18.89 17.82 8.89
N LEU A 973 19.91 18.02 8.04
CA LEU A 973 20.67 19.26 7.97
C LEU A 973 19.80 20.42 7.49
N MET A 974 19.00 20.21 6.45
CA MET A 974 18.11 21.23 5.90
C MET A 974 17.01 21.63 6.89
N LEU A 975 16.48 20.67 7.65
CA LEU A 975 15.53 20.94 8.73
C LEU A 975 16.15 21.82 9.82
N SER A 976 17.35 21.47 10.30
CA SER A 976 18.05 22.23 11.34
C SER A 976 18.49 23.62 10.84
N LEU A 977 18.90 23.72 9.57
CA LEU A 977 19.26 24.99 8.94
C LEU A 977 18.06 25.93 8.81
N SER A 978 16.85 25.38 8.65
CA SER A 978 15.61 26.18 8.59
C SER A 978 15.35 26.93 9.90
N ILE A 979 15.74 26.35 11.04
CA ILE A 979 15.65 26.99 12.37
C ILE A 979 16.67 28.13 12.47
N VAL A 980 17.92 27.86 12.07
CA VAL A 980 19.00 28.87 12.06
C VAL A 980 18.67 30.05 11.13
N ALA A 981 18.15 29.77 9.94
CA ALA A 981 17.90 30.79 8.92
C ALA A 981 16.80 31.79 9.30
N ALA A 982 15.89 31.39 10.18
CA ALA A 982 14.72 32.18 10.55
C ALA A 982 14.50 32.23 12.07
N GLY A 983 15.57 32.38 12.86
CA GLY A 983 15.55 32.34 14.34
C GLY A 983 14.46 33.20 15.01
N ASP A 984 14.14 34.35 14.43
CA ASP A 984 13.18 35.30 14.99
C ASP A 984 11.73 35.12 14.50
N SER A 985 11.49 34.26 13.49
CA SER A 985 10.17 34.10 12.87
C SER A 985 9.74 32.63 12.83
N PRO A 986 8.92 32.16 13.79
CA PRO A 986 8.49 30.76 13.82
C PRO A 986 7.68 30.36 12.58
N TYR A 987 6.97 31.29 11.96
CA TYR A 987 6.24 31.06 10.71
C TYR A 987 7.14 30.68 9.54
N VAL A 988 8.24 31.42 9.38
CA VAL A 988 9.19 31.17 8.30
C VAL A 988 9.93 29.86 8.57
N GLN A 989 10.28 29.56 9.84
CA GLN A 989 10.83 28.26 10.22
C GLN A 989 9.90 27.11 9.80
N MET A 990 8.61 27.18 10.14
CA MET A 990 7.61 26.16 9.80
C MET A 990 7.43 26.01 8.28
N LEU A 991 7.34 27.12 7.54
CA LEU A 991 7.18 27.08 6.09
C LEU A 991 8.39 26.45 5.38
N LEU A 992 9.61 26.76 5.84
CA LEU A 992 10.83 26.15 5.32
C LEU A 992 10.89 24.65 5.64
N ILE A 993 10.54 24.26 6.87
CA ILE A 993 10.49 22.85 7.31
C ILE A 993 9.49 22.05 6.46
N VAL A 994 8.28 22.56 6.28
CA VAL A 994 7.25 21.93 5.43
C VAL A 994 7.73 21.82 3.98
N SER A 995 8.39 22.86 3.46
CA SER A 995 8.94 22.85 2.10
C SER A 995 10.01 21.77 1.90
N VAL A 996 10.94 21.62 2.86
CA VAL A 996 11.97 20.57 2.83
C VAL A 996 11.32 19.18 2.86
N MET A 997 10.32 18.96 3.72
CA MET A 997 9.63 17.68 3.83
C MET A 997 8.81 17.35 2.57
N LEU A 998 8.13 18.34 1.98
CA LEU A 998 7.39 18.18 0.72
C LEU A 998 8.32 17.82 -0.44
N CYS A 999 9.45 18.51 -0.58
CA CYS A 999 10.45 18.18 -1.61
C CYS A 999 10.97 16.75 -1.48
N TYR A 1000 11.24 16.28 -0.25
CA TYR A 1000 11.61 14.89 -0.01
C TYR A 1000 10.50 13.92 -0.43
N MET A 1001 9.26 14.18 -0.01
CA MET A 1001 8.11 13.32 -0.31
C MET A 1001 7.82 13.25 -1.81
N ILE A 1002 7.90 14.36 -2.54
CA ILE A 1002 7.71 14.39 -4.00
C ILE A 1002 8.72 13.46 -4.69
N VAL A 1003 10.01 13.59 -4.37
CA VAL A 1003 11.05 12.74 -4.96
C VAL A 1003 10.83 11.27 -4.58
N GLN A 1004 10.45 10.99 -3.34
CA GLN A 1004 10.15 9.64 -2.87
C GLN A 1004 8.96 9.01 -3.61
N LEU A 1005 7.85 9.75 -3.78
CA LEU A 1005 6.65 9.30 -4.50
C LEU A 1005 6.87 9.16 -6.01
N MET A 1006 7.76 9.95 -6.61
CA MET A 1006 8.12 9.81 -8.02
C MET A 1006 9.01 8.61 -8.29
N THR A 1007 9.85 8.22 -7.34
CA THR A 1007 10.91 7.21 -7.56
C THR A 1007 10.61 5.83 -6.96
N TRP A 1008 9.75 5.73 -5.93
CA TRP A 1008 9.50 4.49 -5.18
C TRP A 1008 10.79 3.69 -4.91
N PRO A 1009 11.78 4.31 -4.24
CA PRO A 1009 13.17 3.87 -4.27
C PRO A 1009 13.40 2.61 -3.42
N TRP A 1010 12.54 2.29 -2.46
CA TRP A 1010 12.69 1.11 -1.61
C TRP A 1010 12.39 -0.18 -2.38
N LYS A 1011 13.14 -1.26 -2.10
CA LYS A 1011 12.94 -2.56 -2.78
C LYS A 1011 11.56 -3.18 -2.57
N LEU A 1012 10.95 -2.93 -1.41
CA LEU A 1012 9.64 -3.45 -1.05
C LEU A 1012 8.58 -2.36 -1.22
N PRO A 1013 7.50 -2.58 -1.99
CA PRO A 1013 6.42 -1.60 -2.14
C PRO A 1013 5.82 -1.14 -0.81
N ALA A 1014 5.68 -2.05 0.16
CA ALA A 1014 5.20 -1.72 1.50
C ALA A 1014 6.08 -0.68 2.23
N LEU A 1015 7.40 -0.71 2.03
CA LEU A 1015 8.31 0.29 2.61
C LEU A 1015 8.18 1.66 1.94
N ASN A 1016 7.87 1.70 0.65
CA ASN A 1016 7.58 2.96 -0.04
C ASN A 1016 6.28 3.59 0.48
N ALA A 1017 5.23 2.78 0.63
CA ALA A 1017 3.96 3.22 1.21
C ALA A 1017 4.15 3.70 2.66
N PHE A 1018 4.98 3.00 3.44
CA PHE A 1018 5.29 3.36 4.82
C PHE A 1018 6.02 4.71 4.94
N ASP A 1019 7.09 4.93 4.17
CA ASP A 1019 7.84 6.19 4.15
C ASP A 1019 6.96 7.38 3.68
N ALA A 1020 6.09 7.15 2.69
CA ALA A 1020 5.11 8.12 2.23
C ALA A 1020 4.08 8.46 3.33
N THR A 1021 3.53 7.44 4.01
CA THR A 1021 2.53 7.62 5.08
C THR A 1021 3.10 8.40 6.25
N ILE A 1022 4.31 8.04 6.69
CA ILE A 1022 5.00 8.75 7.78
C ILE A 1022 5.31 10.20 7.37
N SER A 1023 5.81 10.40 6.16
CA SER A 1023 6.14 11.75 5.66
C SER A 1023 4.89 12.62 5.53
N ALA A 1024 3.79 12.08 5.02
CA ALA A 1024 2.50 12.78 4.92
C ALA A 1024 1.93 13.13 6.30
N ALA A 1025 1.97 12.19 7.25
CA ALA A 1025 1.52 12.43 8.62
C ALA A 1025 2.36 13.50 9.33
N LEU A 1026 3.68 13.51 9.13
CA LEU A 1026 4.55 14.57 9.65
C LEU A 1026 4.23 15.93 9.02
N ILE A 1027 4.08 16.00 7.69
CA ILE A 1027 3.74 17.25 7.00
C ILE A 1027 2.39 17.78 7.47
N MET A 1028 1.39 16.91 7.62
CA MET A 1028 0.07 17.25 8.14
C MET A 1028 0.16 17.76 9.58
N MET A 1029 0.93 17.08 10.44
CA MET A 1029 1.19 17.53 11.80
C MET A 1029 1.83 18.91 11.81
N MET A 1030 2.86 19.16 10.98
CA MET A 1030 3.52 20.47 10.90
C MET A 1030 2.62 21.56 10.32
N ALA A 1031 1.78 21.24 9.34
CA ALA A 1031 0.84 22.18 8.75
C ALA A 1031 -0.27 22.59 9.75
N ILE A 1032 -0.80 21.62 10.50
CA ILE A 1032 -1.77 21.88 11.58
C ILE A 1032 -1.09 22.64 12.72
N LEU A 1033 0.15 22.29 13.06
CA LEU A 1033 0.91 22.98 14.10
C LEU A 1033 1.21 24.44 13.71
N GLY A 1034 1.47 24.70 12.42
CA GLY A 1034 1.60 26.05 11.89
C GLY A 1034 0.33 26.89 11.91
N ALA A 1035 -0.84 26.26 12.09
CA ALA A 1035 -2.09 26.96 12.32
C ALA A 1035 -2.30 27.41 13.78
N PHE A 1036 -1.41 27.05 14.73
CA PHE A 1036 -1.41 27.61 16.11
C PHE A 1036 -0.84 29.03 16.20
N ALA A 1037 -0.76 29.74 15.09
CA ALA A 1037 -0.57 31.19 15.07
C ALA A 1037 -1.50 31.88 16.10
N PRO A 1038 -1.03 32.89 16.84
CA PRO A 1038 -1.86 33.59 17.80
C PRO A 1038 -3.05 34.23 17.08
N ASP A 1039 -4.20 34.28 17.76
CA ASP A 1039 -5.52 34.78 17.33
C ASP A 1039 -6.59 33.72 17.01
N LEU A 1040 -6.32 32.41 17.18
CA LEU A 1040 -7.37 31.39 17.11
C LEU A 1040 -8.22 31.35 18.39
N SER A 1041 -9.54 31.23 18.24
CA SER A 1041 -10.45 31.00 19.37
C SER A 1041 -10.11 29.69 20.10
N THR A 1042 -10.26 29.68 21.43
CA THR A 1042 -9.92 28.55 22.31
C THR A 1042 -10.56 27.22 21.88
N GLY A 1043 -11.73 27.25 21.25
CA GLY A 1043 -12.41 26.07 20.70
C GLY A 1043 -11.73 25.48 19.47
N ILE A 1044 -11.23 26.32 18.55
CA ILE A 1044 -10.49 25.85 17.36
C ILE A 1044 -9.12 25.33 17.80
N GLN A 1045 -8.46 26.01 18.74
CA GLN A 1045 -7.20 25.55 19.31
C GLN A 1045 -7.33 24.15 19.92
N SER A 1046 -8.39 23.89 20.72
CA SER A 1046 -8.64 22.56 21.30
C SER A 1046 -8.87 21.48 20.24
N ARG A 1047 -9.60 21.78 19.15
CA ARG A 1047 -9.83 20.84 18.04
C ARG A 1047 -8.54 20.53 17.27
N LEU A 1048 -7.72 21.55 16.99
CA LEU A 1048 -6.42 21.38 16.34
C LEU A 1048 -5.46 20.58 17.23
N THR A 1049 -5.44 20.84 18.54
CA THR A 1049 -4.64 20.06 19.51
C THR A 1049 -5.09 18.60 19.54
N THR A 1050 -6.40 18.35 19.49
CA THR A 1050 -6.95 16.98 19.43
C THR A 1050 -6.57 16.27 18.13
N ALA A 1051 -6.59 16.98 16.98
CA ALA A 1051 -6.16 16.43 15.70
C ALA A 1051 -4.66 16.07 15.69
N VAL A 1052 -3.80 16.95 16.22
CA VAL A 1052 -2.37 16.68 16.40
C VAL A 1052 -2.16 15.48 17.31
N LEU A 1053 -2.86 15.41 18.44
CA LEU A 1053 -2.80 14.26 19.36
C LEU A 1053 -3.20 12.96 18.65
N GLY A 1054 -4.24 12.99 17.81
CA GLY A 1054 -4.66 11.84 17.00
C GLY A 1054 -3.59 11.36 16.02
N ILE A 1055 -2.94 12.29 15.31
CA ILE A 1055 -1.82 11.98 14.40
C ILE A 1055 -0.63 11.38 15.19
N VAL A 1056 -0.33 11.94 16.37
CA VAL A 1056 0.73 11.46 17.25
C VAL A 1056 0.43 10.05 17.76
N LEU A 1057 -0.80 9.76 18.20
CA LEU A 1057 -1.22 8.43 18.62
C LEU A 1057 -1.15 7.42 17.48
N PHE A 1058 -1.52 7.83 16.26
CA PHE A 1058 -1.38 7.00 15.07
C PHE A 1058 0.09 6.67 14.78
N LEU A 1059 0.97 7.67 14.80
CA LEU A 1059 2.41 7.49 14.57
C LEU A 1059 3.06 6.62 15.66
N ASN A 1060 2.69 6.82 16.93
CA ASN A 1060 3.16 5.98 18.04
C ASN A 1060 2.59 4.55 17.97
N GLY A 1061 1.36 4.37 17.51
CA GLY A 1061 0.76 3.06 17.24
C GLY A 1061 1.54 2.30 16.18
N ILE A 1062 1.97 3.00 15.11
CA ILE A 1062 2.87 2.44 14.10
C ILE A 1062 4.22 2.02 14.71
N VAL A 1063 4.83 2.88 15.54
CA VAL A 1063 6.10 2.58 16.22
C VAL A 1063 5.96 1.31 17.07
N PHE A 1064 4.91 1.24 17.90
CA PHE A 1064 4.64 0.11 18.77
C PHE A 1064 4.44 -1.18 17.99
N LEU A 1065 3.61 -1.14 16.94
CA LEU A 1065 3.35 -2.30 16.09
C LEU A 1065 4.63 -2.81 15.41
N MET A 1066 5.47 -1.90 14.90
CA MET A 1066 6.75 -2.28 14.27
C MET A 1066 7.76 -2.83 15.29
N LEU A 1067 7.80 -2.30 16.51
CA LEU A 1067 8.62 -2.85 17.59
C LEU A 1067 8.13 -4.27 17.97
N CYS A 1068 6.83 -4.48 18.10
CA CYS A 1068 6.25 -5.80 18.36
C CYS A 1068 6.59 -6.81 17.25
N VAL A 1069 6.47 -6.41 15.98
CA VAL A 1069 6.85 -7.25 14.83
C VAL A 1069 8.34 -7.58 14.88
N THR A 1070 9.18 -6.59 15.17
CA THR A 1070 10.64 -6.75 15.26
C THR A 1070 11.02 -7.70 16.40
N VAL A 1071 10.46 -7.51 17.59
CA VAL A 1071 10.68 -8.40 18.76
C VAL A 1071 10.18 -9.81 18.45
N SER A 1072 8.98 -9.96 17.87
CA SER A 1072 8.45 -11.27 17.46
C SER A 1072 9.37 -11.97 16.45
N SER A 1073 9.90 -11.22 15.48
CA SER A 1073 10.83 -11.74 14.47
C SER A 1073 12.18 -12.14 15.06
N LEU A 1074 12.69 -11.40 16.06
CA LEU A 1074 13.91 -11.72 16.79
C LEU A 1074 13.73 -12.96 17.68
N VAL A 1075 12.61 -13.06 18.40
CA VAL A 1075 12.29 -14.22 19.25
C VAL A 1075 12.12 -15.48 18.40
N ARG A 1076 11.42 -15.41 17.25
CA ARG A 1076 11.30 -16.52 16.29
C ARG A 1076 12.58 -16.81 15.47
N GLY A 1077 13.60 -15.97 15.61
CA GLY A 1077 14.92 -16.17 15.00
C GLY A 1077 15.94 -16.76 15.98
N LEU A 1078 15.71 -16.58 17.29
CA LEU A 1078 16.50 -17.17 18.37
C LEU A 1078 15.97 -18.57 18.79
N ALA A 1079 14.69 -18.84 18.53
CA ALA A 1079 14.08 -20.18 18.55
C ALA A 1079 14.23 -20.87 17.20
#